data_AF-J8HSZ4-F1
#
_entry.id   AF-J8HSZ4-F1
#
_cell.length_a   1.000
_cell.length_b   1.000
_cell.length_c   1.000
_cell.angle_alpha   90.00
_cell.angle_beta   90.00
_cell.angle_gamma   90.00
#
_symmetry.space_group_name_H-M   'P 1'
#
loop_
_entity.id
_entity.type
_entity.pdbx_description
1 polymer ?
#
loop_
_entity_poly.entity_id
_entity_poly.type
_entity_poly.pdbx_seq_one_letter_code
_entity_poly.pdbx_strand_id
1 'polypeptide(L)'
;MSKKKKSRVLVAGVFLATLLTPYGLEVPKVYAEMTIEDKEKQQEERVYQLLPKGDVEEIRELHQRRMSFSPYEPTGIYVKPGEEVVIQVDGNQKIKAYIGTYSYEKEEPKQFNLNPGENKISSPNGGLLYFYNYHNTGEVVAKVKKGGIPNPLFILGKHTTEDWKRMLKESPNSYAIEMKGENSLLTMHPETVAEHLKQEDPAALLKKHDEIINIEHKISGLSKDGVGVANQGKHSIHYVEDWYTDNYMYATYYRTAYSKGNLESVLNLEELTADGWGPWHEVGHQHQQDTWLWEGLGEVTVNIYSLAVQTAFGHKTRLEQENRYEAAFAYLGKPNAQEKMNEFEKLVMFWQLHLAYGDQFYPKLHQMYRVLHDTEMPKSDEEKKQMFIYMTSKVAGQNLIPFFYKWGIIPNDDTREKIEKLNLPKLEKEVWLSTDSNPIREKQTELYEIPYGEPNNEKIQNVVIGTTYDEKKAKELVQNLGEGVKTTGVIMQDKPEVGEKTVKVEIIDEKGNKNLIPVVVNVGYGDSLVFKGLNYSTDIKSIVTLQHDQKKFSATADSNQVHYYFKEDAYFEFTLLDPNGNEKKKATVKGVENAEEFAKSINGLEFEYGDVVKVYHAESDRFNWYQNNNFIGQGRAKVEEELLFKVTEKGFERMEAQQEVTVVPQKVVIGTDAERLEAKDFVQVKDGEVIGFVEKPNTTKIGEQKVKVETKDRFGNKKVTEVPLEVMYGDSLVFQGDGNKTRSVVTADHNTKKLQATFTDSKVHYRFENEKYMGITLYDQNGNEKKVISVEGQETSESFAEQLNGVDFAYGDVIKVYHAESNRLKWYQKNEFVGNGKGNVEQELYFKITEKGFEKLESLQEVTAVPQKVTIGTEAEKLDAKNFVQVKGGEVVGFVEKPSTTKIGEQKVKVETKDRFGNKTITEVPIEVTYGDSLVYQGVSNVTRSIVTLNHDEKKLHATFTNDVIHYRFVNEQYLGFTIYDQNGNEKKHISADGQETSKNFAEQVNGTPFEYGDVVKVYHAEPSRLKWYKKNELAEQVASAEVVFKITQSGLELVKGTL
;
A
#
# COMPACT_ATOMS: atom_id res chain seq x y z
N MET A 1 -62.42 30.04 -60.58
CA MET A 1 -62.90 29.70 -61.94
C MET A 1 -61.65 29.54 -62.80
N SER A 2 -61.31 28.46 -63.51
CA SER A 2 -62.00 27.35 -64.19
C SER A 2 -60.93 26.24 -64.38
N LYS A 3 -61.12 24.99 -63.92
CA LYS A 3 -61.44 23.75 -64.70
C LYS A 3 -60.54 23.57 -65.96
N LYS A 4 -59.86 22.44 -66.25
CA LYS A 4 -60.27 21.00 -66.32
C LYS A 4 -59.03 20.13 -66.66
N LYS A 5 -58.80 19.00 -65.96
CA LYS A 5 -58.94 17.56 -66.38
C LYS A 5 -57.95 16.95 -67.40
N LYS A 6 -57.15 16.01 -66.87
CA LYS A 6 -56.84 14.60 -67.28
C LYS A 6 -56.89 14.18 -68.76
N SER A 7 -55.84 13.46 -69.19
CA SER A 7 -55.98 12.30 -70.07
C SER A 7 -55.16 11.12 -69.53
N ARG A 8 -55.84 9.97 -69.39
CA ARG A 8 -55.26 8.62 -69.26
C ARG A 8 -55.30 8.02 -70.66
N VAL A 9 -54.20 7.39 -71.09
CA VAL A 9 -54.22 6.37 -72.15
C VAL A 9 -53.75 5.07 -71.51
N LEU A 10 -54.54 4.04 -71.74
CA LEU A 10 -54.39 2.67 -71.27
C LEU A 10 -54.34 1.82 -72.54
N VAL A 11 -53.25 1.10 -72.78
CA VAL A 11 -53.22 -0.01 -73.75
C VAL A 11 -52.43 -1.14 -73.11
N ALA A 12 -53.12 -2.28 -73.03
CA ALA A 12 -52.68 -3.56 -72.51
C ALA A 12 -51.64 -4.24 -73.43
N GLY A 13 -50.83 -5.15 -72.87
CA GLY A 13 -49.95 -6.00 -73.66
C GLY A 13 -49.09 -6.97 -72.85
N VAL A 14 -49.67 -8.12 -72.50
CA VAL A 14 -49.09 -9.49 -72.55
C VAL A 14 -47.79 -9.80 -71.79
N PHE A 15 -47.93 -10.73 -70.83
CA PHE A 15 -46.89 -11.61 -70.29
C PHE A 15 -46.18 -12.43 -71.39
N LEU A 16 -44.85 -12.36 -71.49
CA LEU A 16 -43.97 -13.54 -71.65
C LEU A 16 -42.48 -13.19 -71.46
N ALA A 17 -41.79 -14.08 -70.74
CA ALA A 17 -40.37 -14.22 -70.46
C ALA A 17 -39.33 -13.51 -71.36
N THR A 18 -38.36 -12.86 -70.72
CA THR A 18 -36.93 -13.27 -70.74
C THR A 18 -36.13 -12.53 -69.66
N LEU A 19 -35.42 -13.32 -68.85
CA LEU A 19 -34.25 -12.90 -68.09
C LEU A 19 -33.28 -12.14 -68.99
N LEU A 20 -32.71 -11.04 -68.48
CA LEU A 20 -31.36 -10.50 -68.71
C LEU A 20 -31.38 -8.98 -68.48
N THR A 21 -31.26 -8.56 -67.21
CA THR A 21 -30.71 -7.25 -66.87
C THR A 21 -29.23 -7.45 -66.52
N PRO A 22 -28.30 -6.65 -67.07
CA PRO A 22 -26.88 -6.84 -66.83
C PRO A 22 -26.59 -6.50 -65.37
N TYR A 23 -25.94 -7.45 -64.69
CA TYR A 23 -25.37 -7.30 -63.37
C TYR A 23 -24.50 -6.04 -63.30
N GLY A 24 -24.89 -5.08 -62.46
CA GLY A 24 -24.02 -4.01 -62.02
C GLY A 24 -23.01 -4.56 -61.02
N LEU A 25 -21.97 -5.23 -61.52
CA LEU A 25 -20.71 -5.33 -60.81
C LEU A 25 -20.09 -3.92 -60.79
N GLU A 26 -20.08 -3.25 -59.64
CA GLU A 26 -19.11 -2.18 -59.41
C GLU A 26 -17.74 -2.84 -59.28
N VAL A 27 -17.07 -2.94 -60.43
CA VAL A 27 -15.70 -3.38 -60.58
C VAL A 27 -14.78 -2.36 -59.89
N PRO A 28 -13.83 -2.78 -59.03
CA PRO A 28 -12.73 -1.91 -58.66
C PRO A 28 -11.92 -1.60 -59.93
N LYS A 29 -11.98 -0.37 -60.44
CA LYS A 29 -11.13 0.08 -61.53
C LYS A 29 -9.69 0.24 -61.02
N VAL A 30 -8.95 -0.87 -60.98
CA VAL A 30 -7.49 -0.85 -60.83
C VAL A 30 -6.89 -0.91 -62.24
N TYR A 31 -6.38 0.22 -62.74
CA TYR A 31 -5.45 0.20 -63.87
C TYR A 31 -4.11 -0.36 -63.38
N ALA A 32 -3.82 -1.59 -63.75
CA ALA A 32 -2.44 -2.07 -63.84
C ALA A 32 -2.09 -2.15 -65.33
N GLU A 33 -1.76 -1.01 -65.94
CA GLU A 33 -1.12 -1.03 -67.26
C GLU A 33 0.37 -1.35 -67.07
N MET A 34 0.77 -2.56 -67.49
CA MET A 34 2.15 -2.81 -67.91
C MET A 34 2.37 -2.09 -69.24
N THR A 35 2.89 -0.86 -69.21
CA THR A 35 3.60 -0.32 -70.37
C THR A 35 5.03 -0.85 -70.35
N ILE A 36 5.27 -1.85 -71.19
CA ILE A 36 6.61 -2.35 -71.51
C ILE A 36 7.28 -1.30 -72.39
N GLU A 37 8.07 -0.41 -71.80
CA GLU A 37 9.17 0.32 -72.47
C GLU A 37 9.95 1.14 -71.42
N ASP A 38 10.87 0.49 -70.70
CA ASP A 38 12.31 0.79 -70.73
C ASP A 38 13.06 0.01 -69.64
N LYS A 39 14.12 -0.68 -70.05
CA LYS A 39 15.00 -1.46 -69.18
C LYS A 39 16.02 -0.54 -68.51
N GLU A 40 15.71 0.02 -67.35
CA GLU A 40 16.69 0.43 -66.35
C GLU A 40 16.05 0.46 -64.94
N LYS A 41 16.75 -0.07 -63.94
CA LYS A 41 16.29 -0.33 -62.55
C LYS A 41 15.60 0.86 -61.84
N GLN A 42 14.32 1.11 -62.12
CA GLN A 42 13.43 1.86 -61.23
C GLN A 42 12.68 0.87 -60.34
N GLN A 43 12.74 1.08 -59.03
CA GLN A 43 12.03 0.27 -58.04
C GLN A 43 10.53 0.53 -58.22
N GLU A 44 9.79 -0.42 -58.78
CA GLU A 44 8.37 -0.27 -59.09
C GLU A 44 7.57 0.06 -57.81
N GLU A 45 6.96 1.24 -57.83
CA GLU A 45 5.98 1.67 -56.84
C GLU A 45 4.71 0.84 -56.99
N ARG A 46 4.26 0.21 -55.91
CA ARG A 46 3.06 -0.64 -55.90
C ARG A 46 1.93 0.05 -55.13
N VAL A 47 0.80 0.29 -55.79
CA VAL A 47 -0.31 1.11 -55.27
C VAL A 47 -1.53 0.25 -54.94
N TYR A 48 -2.12 0.44 -53.76
CA TYR A 48 -3.27 -0.30 -53.24
C TYR A 48 -4.40 0.67 -52.88
N GLN A 49 -5.59 0.41 -53.41
CA GLN A 49 -6.83 1.08 -53.00
C GLN A 49 -7.53 0.20 -51.96
N LEU A 50 -7.52 0.63 -50.70
CA LEU A 50 -8.00 -0.13 -49.57
C LEU A 50 -9.42 0.30 -49.23
N LEU A 51 -10.39 -0.55 -49.57
CA LEU A 51 -11.78 -0.36 -49.19
C LEU A 51 -11.94 -0.37 -47.66
N PRO A 52 -12.86 0.44 -47.10
CA PRO A 52 -13.15 0.44 -45.68
C PRO A 52 -13.85 -0.88 -45.28
N LYS A 53 -13.17 -1.72 -44.49
CA LYS A 53 -13.69 -3.04 -44.07
C LYS A 53 -14.48 -3.02 -42.76
N GLY A 54 -14.34 -1.98 -41.96
CA GLY A 54 -14.81 -1.98 -40.57
C GLY A 54 -13.86 -2.74 -39.64
N ASP A 55 -14.18 -2.77 -38.34
CA ASP A 55 -13.35 -3.46 -37.35
C ASP A 55 -13.80 -4.92 -37.13
N VAL A 56 -12.88 -5.87 -37.27
CA VAL A 56 -13.12 -7.30 -37.06
C VAL A 56 -13.67 -7.62 -35.67
N GLU A 57 -13.24 -6.90 -34.63
CA GLU A 57 -13.68 -7.13 -33.25
C GLU A 57 -15.09 -6.59 -33.04
N GLU A 58 -15.40 -5.41 -33.59
CA GLU A 58 -16.77 -4.85 -33.53
C GLU A 58 -17.77 -5.78 -34.23
N ILE A 59 -17.41 -6.33 -35.39
CA ILE A 59 -18.23 -7.31 -36.12
C ILE A 59 -18.33 -8.64 -35.35
N ARG A 60 -17.27 -9.10 -34.69
CA ARG A 60 -17.31 -10.29 -33.83
C ARG A 60 -18.29 -10.11 -32.68
N GLU A 61 -18.22 -8.98 -31.99
CA GLU A 61 -19.10 -8.63 -30.86
C GLU A 61 -20.55 -8.45 -31.30
N LEU A 62 -20.80 -7.77 -32.42
CA LEU A 62 -22.14 -7.65 -33.01
C LEU A 62 -22.76 -9.01 -33.34
N HIS A 63 -21.94 -9.95 -33.84
CA HIS A 63 -22.41 -11.29 -34.18
C HIS A 63 -22.43 -12.24 -32.97
N GLN A 64 -21.93 -11.80 -31.81
CA GLN A 64 -21.72 -12.60 -30.60
C GLN A 64 -20.89 -13.86 -30.86
N ARG A 65 -19.93 -13.78 -31.80
CA ARG A 65 -19.05 -14.90 -32.18
C ARG A 65 -17.84 -14.99 -31.25
N ARG A 66 -17.27 -16.19 -31.16
CA ARG A 66 -16.07 -16.48 -30.36
C ARG A 66 -14.81 -15.81 -30.86
N MET A 67 -14.68 -15.71 -32.17
CA MET A 67 -13.41 -15.43 -32.84
C MET A 67 -13.63 -14.43 -33.98
N SER A 68 -12.67 -13.54 -34.17
CA SER A 68 -12.70 -12.58 -35.26
C SER A 68 -12.43 -13.24 -36.61
N PHE A 69 -13.03 -12.70 -37.66
CA PHE A 69 -12.64 -13.03 -39.04
C PHE A 69 -11.32 -12.32 -39.40
N SER A 70 -10.82 -12.54 -40.61
CA SER A 70 -9.51 -12.01 -41.01
C SER A 70 -9.53 -10.49 -41.18
N PRO A 71 -8.56 -9.76 -40.60
CA PRO A 71 -8.39 -8.34 -40.87
C PRO A 71 -7.65 -8.08 -42.20
N TYR A 72 -7.13 -9.12 -42.84
CA TYR A 72 -6.15 -8.97 -43.91
C TYR A 72 -6.77 -8.56 -45.24
N GLU A 73 -6.10 -7.61 -45.90
CA GLU A 73 -6.15 -7.40 -47.34
C GLU A 73 -4.74 -7.68 -47.90
N PRO A 74 -4.54 -8.74 -48.69
CA PRO A 74 -3.22 -9.20 -49.13
C PRO A 74 -2.63 -8.28 -50.20
N THR A 75 -1.30 -8.10 -50.15
CA THR A 75 -0.61 -7.26 -51.14
C THR A 75 0.14 -8.05 -52.21
N GLY A 76 0.42 -9.35 -52.00
CA GLY A 76 1.33 -10.10 -52.87
C GLY A 76 2.77 -9.59 -52.79
N ILE A 77 3.18 -9.12 -51.60
CA ILE A 77 4.54 -8.67 -51.33
C ILE A 77 5.09 -9.49 -50.16
N TYR A 78 6.23 -10.13 -50.38
CA TYR A 78 7.02 -10.75 -49.32
C TYR A 78 8.15 -9.81 -48.89
N VAL A 79 8.30 -9.64 -47.58
CA VAL A 79 9.32 -8.80 -46.96
C VAL A 79 10.33 -9.71 -46.27
N LYS A 80 11.62 -9.55 -46.57
CA LYS A 80 12.66 -10.40 -45.95
C LYS A 80 12.86 -10.03 -44.47
N PRO A 81 13.38 -10.97 -43.64
CA PRO A 81 13.85 -10.68 -42.29
C PRO A 81 14.70 -9.41 -42.20
N GLY A 82 14.27 -8.44 -41.40
CA GLY A 82 14.96 -7.17 -41.15
C GLY A 82 14.90 -6.15 -42.31
N GLU A 83 14.24 -6.46 -43.42
CA GLU A 83 14.11 -5.53 -44.55
C GLU A 83 13.20 -4.35 -44.19
N GLU A 84 13.64 -3.13 -44.53
CA GLU A 84 12.83 -1.92 -44.39
C GLU A 84 11.90 -1.77 -45.61
N VAL A 85 10.62 -1.56 -45.33
CA VAL A 85 9.60 -1.22 -46.32
C VAL A 85 9.13 0.22 -46.08
N VAL A 86 9.12 1.01 -47.16
CA VAL A 86 8.66 2.41 -47.15
C VAL A 86 7.27 2.46 -47.76
N ILE A 87 6.28 2.85 -46.95
CA ILE A 87 4.87 2.91 -47.33
C ILE A 87 4.37 4.35 -47.18
N GLN A 88 3.85 4.91 -48.26
CA GLN A 88 3.16 6.20 -48.28
C GLN A 88 1.65 5.97 -48.16
N VAL A 89 1.02 6.53 -47.14
CA VAL A 89 -0.45 6.51 -46.96
C VAL A 89 -1.01 7.88 -47.33
N ASP A 90 -1.85 7.93 -48.36
CA ASP A 90 -2.48 9.17 -48.79
C ASP A 90 -3.80 9.42 -48.03
N GLY A 91 -4.24 10.68 -47.96
CA GLY A 91 -5.45 11.09 -47.25
C GLY A 91 -5.19 11.48 -45.80
N ASN A 92 -6.21 11.36 -44.94
CA ASN A 92 -6.17 11.74 -43.52
C ASN A 92 -6.43 10.57 -42.57
N GLN A 93 -6.86 9.41 -43.08
CA GLN A 93 -7.14 8.23 -42.29
C GLN A 93 -5.87 7.41 -42.06
N LYS A 94 -5.62 7.04 -40.80
CA LYS A 94 -4.59 6.05 -40.43
C LYS A 94 -5.10 4.64 -40.69
N ILE A 95 -4.21 3.71 -41.06
CA ILE A 95 -4.56 2.29 -41.27
C ILE A 95 -3.59 1.41 -40.48
N LYS A 96 -3.84 0.10 -40.46
CA LYS A 96 -2.90 -0.88 -39.92
C LYS A 96 -2.26 -1.67 -41.07
N ALA A 97 -1.09 -2.24 -40.79
CA ALA A 97 -0.43 -3.20 -41.66
C ALA A 97 0.19 -4.34 -40.84
N TYR A 98 0.44 -5.47 -41.48
CA TYR A 98 1.07 -6.64 -40.88
C TYR A 98 2.23 -7.11 -41.75
N ILE A 99 3.32 -7.53 -41.13
CA ILE A 99 4.38 -8.31 -41.77
C ILE A 99 4.43 -9.67 -41.08
N GLY A 100 4.04 -10.72 -41.82
CA GLY A 100 3.81 -12.08 -41.32
C GLY A 100 2.35 -12.50 -41.49
N THR A 101 2.10 -13.80 -41.47
CA THR A 101 0.77 -14.40 -41.62
C THR A 101 0.44 -15.25 -40.40
N TYR A 102 -0.68 -14.97 -39.72
CA TYR A 102 -1.16 -15.80 -38.61
C TYR A 102 -1.14 -17.30 -38.99
N SER A 103 -0.52 -18.14 -38.16
CA SER A 103 -0.36 -19.59 -38.33
C SER A 103 0.53 -20.09 -39.48
N TYR A 104 1.01 -19.24 -40.39
CA TYR A 104 1.91 -19.71 -41.46
C TYR A 104 3.35 -19.82 -40.94
N GLU A 105 3.78 -18.85 -40.15
CA GLU A 105 5.05 -18.87 -39.45
C GLU A 105 4.89 -19.32 -37.99
N LYS A 106 5.98 -19.81 -37.39
CA LYS A 106 6.01 -20.16 -35.96
C LYS A 106 5.75 -18.95 -35.05
N GLU A 107 6.22 -17.78 -35.44
CA GLU A 107 6.08 -16.55 -34.68
C GLU A 107 4.89 -15.75 -35.20
N GLU A 108 4.17 -15.08 -34.29
CA GLU A 108 3.02 -14.24 -34.64
C GLU A 108 3.41 -13.04 -35.54
N PRO A 109 2.51 -12.58 -36.43
CA PRO A 109 2.78 -11.48 -37.34
C PRO A 109 2.99 -10.17 -36.60
N LYS A 110 3.91 -9.33 -37.10
CA LYS A 110 4.16 -8.02 -36.51
C LYS A 110 3.19 -7.00 -37.08
N GLN A 111 2.37 -6.39 -36.21
CA GLN A 111 1.43 -5.32 -36.57
C GLN A 111 2.09 -3.93 -36.53
N PHE A 112 1.68 -3.06 -37.44
CA PHE A 112 2.12 -1.66 -37.54
C PHE A 112 0.91 -0.72 -37.65
N ASN A 113 0.96 0.41 -36.96
CA ASN A 113 0.04 1.52 -37.21
C ASN A 113 0.68 2.45 -38.24
N LEU A 114 0.00 2.70 -39.36
CA LEU A 114 0.47 3.57 -40.43
C LEU A 114 -0.27 4.91 -40.35
N ASN A 115 0.50 5.99 -40.18
CA ASN A 115 -0.03 7.35 -40.20
C ASN A 115 -0.14 7.85 -41.65
N PRO A 116 -1.00 8.85 -41.92
CA PRO A 116 -0.94 9.58 -43.18
C PRO A 116 0.48 10.11 -43.46
N GLY A 117 0.95 9.98 -44.69
CA GLY A 117 2.33 10.28 -45.09
C GLY A 117 3.24 9.05 -45.17
N GLU A 118 4.55 9.29 -45.13
CA GLU A 118 5.57 8.25 -45.25
C GLU A 118 5.76 7.48 -43.94
N ASN A 119 5.76 6.15 -44.03
CA ASN A 119 6.00 5.22 -42.93
C ASN A 119 7.14 4.30 -43.30
N LYS A 120 8.03 4.00 -42.35
CA LYS A 120 9.11 3.03 -42.51
C LYS A 120 8.92 1.91 -41.51
N ILE A 121 8.67 0.71 -42.00
CA ILE A 121 8.36 -0.46 -41.18
C ILE A 121 9.33 -1.60 -41.48
N SER A 122 9.61 -2.41 -40.46
CA SER A 122 10.44 -3.62 -40.60
C SER A 122 10.09 -4.65 -39.53
N SER A 123 10.19 -5.92 -39.90
CA SER A 123 9.99 -7.07 -39.01
C SER A 123 11.26 -7.93 -38.98
N PRO A 124 11.77 -8.33 -37.79
CA PRO A 124 12.94 -9.18 -37.70
C PRO A 124 12.73 -10.55 -38.37
N ASN A 125 11.48 -11.05 -38.41
CA ASN A 125 11.14 -12.35 -38.96
C ASN A 125 10.80 -12.31 -40.46
N GLY A 126 10.57 -11.12 -41.02
CA GLY A 126 10.01 -10.99 -42.37
C GLY A 126 8.58 -11.54 -42.43
N GLY A 127 8.10 -11.78 -43.65
CA GLY A 127 6.77 -12.34 -43.92
C GLY A 127 6.01 -11.58 -45.00
N LEU A 128 4.79 -12.06 -45.31
CA LEU A 128 3.89 -11.38 -46.25
C LEU A 128 3.37 -10.06 -45.67
N LEU A 129 3.22 -9.06 -46.53
CA LEU A 129 2.63 -7.77 -46.19
C LEU A 129 1.11 -7.79 -46.39
N TYR A 130 0.38 -7.33 -45.37
CA TYR A 130 -1.07 -7.13 -45.42
C TYR A 130 -1.42 -5.72 -44.99
N PHE A 131 -2.46 -5.15 -45.58
CA PHE A 131 -3.08 -3.93 -45.09
C PHE A 131 -4.39 -4.22 -44.35
N TYR A 132 -4.77 -3.31 -43.46
CA TYR A 132 -6.04 -3.34 -42.77
C TYR A 132 -6.61 -1.92 -42.62
N ASN A 133 -7.55 -1.59 -43.51
CA ASN A 133 -8.40 -0.40 -43.38
C ASN A 133 -9.62 -0.75 -42.51
N TYR A 134 -9.46 -0.56 -41.20
CA TYR A 134 -10.46 -0.89 -40.18
C TYR A 134 -11.59 0.14 -40.05
N HIS A 135 -11.59 1.20 -40.88
CA HIS A 135 -12.66 2.19 -40.88
C HIS A 135 -13.90 1.64 -41.58
N ASN A 136 -15.08 2.12 -41.18
CA ASN A 136 -16.35 1.76 -41.81
C ASN A 136 -16.62 2.54 -43.11
N THR A 137 -15.98 3.70 -43.28
CA THR A 137 -16.11 4.61 -44.43
C THR A 137 -14.74 5.15 -44.86
N GLY A 138 -14.62 5.55 -46.13
CA GLY A 138 -13.40 6.16 -46.68
C GLY A 138 -12.42 5.13 -47.23
N GLU A 139 -12.17 5.20 -48.53
CA GLU A 139 -11.10 4.44 -49.17
C GLU A 139 -9.75 5.08 -48.85
N VAL A 140 -8.73 4.26 -48.61
CA VAL A 140 -7.37 4.71 -48.34
C VAL A 140 -6.43 4.21 -49.43
N VAL A 141 -5.62 5.11 -50.00
CA VAL A 141 -4.59 4.73 -50.96
C VAL A 141 -3.27 4.53 -50.23
N ALA A 142 -2.71 3.33 -50.29
CA ALA A 142 -1.40 2.99 -49.75
C ALA A 142 -0.43 2.63 -50.86
N LYS A 143 0.78 3.18 -50.83
CA LYS A 143 1.81 3.02 -51.86
C LYS A 143 3.08 2.46 -51.25
N VAL A 144 3.46 1.25 -51.65
CA VAL A 144 4.74 0.66 -51.27
C VAL A 144 5.81 1.21 -52.22
N LYS A 145 6.56 2.22 -51.76
CA LYS A 145 7.57 2.95 -52.53
C LYS A 145 8.87 2.16 -52.65
N LYS A 146 9.26 1.46 -51.58
CA LYS A 146 10.54 0.76 -51.47
C LYS A 146 10.42 -0.45 -50.55
N GLY A 147 11.22 -1.47 -50.83
CA GLY A 147 11.28 -2.71 -50.06
C GLY A 147 10.22 -3.73 -50.49
N GLY A 148 10.46 -4.98 -50.09
CA GLY A 148 9.65 -6.14 -50.42
C GLY A 148 9.79 -6.58 -51.88
N ILE A 149 9.61 -7.88 -52.12
CA ILE A 149 9.63 -8.51 -53.43
C ILE A 149 8.24 -9.09 -53.77
N PRO A 150 7.88 -9.20 -55.07
CA PRO A 150 6.63 -9.84 -55.47
C PRO A 150 6.49 -11.26 -54.94
N ASN A 151 5.27 -11.63 -54.54
CA ASN A 151 4.86 -12.98 -54.16
C ASN A 151 3.53 -13.32 -54.89
N PRO A 152 3.31 -14.57 -55.35
CA PRO A 152 2.09 -14.93 -56.06
C PRO A 152 0.82 -14.65 -55.26
N LEU A 153 -0.06 -13.83 -55.83
CA LEU A 153 -1.39 -13.50 -55.29
C LEU A 153 -2.42 -13.58 -56.42
N PHE A 154 -3.22 -14.65 -56.44
CA PHE A 154 -4.37 -14.76 -57.33
C PHE A 154 -5.59 -14.09 -56.70
N ILE A 155 -6.35 -13.31 -57.47
CA ILE A 155 -7.56 -12.62 -57.00
C ILE A 155 -8.69 -12.98 -57.97
N LEU A 156 -9.72 -13.63 -57.43
CA LEU A 156 -10.91 -14.04 -58.18
C LEU A 156 -11.57 -12.81 -58.84
N GLY A 157 -11.94 -12.96 -60.12
CA GLY A 157 -12.56 -11.88 -60.90
C GLY A 157 -11.59 -10.82 -61.42
N LYS A 158 -10.33 -10.80 -60.95
CA LYS A 158 -9.27 -9.91 -61.45
C LYS A 158 -8.26 -10.63 -62.32
N HIS A 159 -7.72 -11.76 -61.85
CA HIS A 159 -6.66 -12.49 -62.55
C HIS A 159 -7.21 -13.65 -63.39
N THR A 160 -6.59 -13.88 -64.54
CA THR A 160 -6.93 -14.97 -65.48
C THR A 160 -6.04 -16.20 -65.30
N THR A 161 -6.37 -17.31 -65.96
CA THR A 161 -5.52 -18.51 -66.03
C THR A 161 -4.11 -18.21 -66.54
N GLU A 162 -3.98 -17.32 -67.53
CA GLU A 162 -2.68 -16.92 -68.07
C GLU A 162 -1.87 -16.08 -67.08
N ASP A 163 -2.54 -15.21 -66.31
CA ASP A 163 -1.90 -14.47 -65.23
C ASP A 163 -1.40 -15.43 -64.13
N TRP A 164 -2.20 -16.43 -63.76
CA TRP A 164 -1.82 -17.46 -62.81
C TRP A 164 -0.56 -18.22 -63.25
N LYS A 165 -0.55 -18.73 -64.49
CA LYS A 165 0.62 -19.41 -65.08
C LYS A 165 1.84 -18.50 -65.11
N ARG A 166 1.65 -17.21 -65.43
CA ARG A 166 2.72 -16.21 -65.39
C ARG A 166 3.27 -16.00 -63.98
N MET A 167 2.41 -15.82 -62.97
CA MET A 167 2.81 -15.63 -61.57
C MET A 167 3.67 -16.78 -61.06
N LEU A 168 3.24 -18.03 -61.29
CA LEU A 168 3.99 -19.21 -60.87
C LEU A 168 5.34 -19.34 -61.60
N LYS A 169 5.38 -19.01 -62.89
CA LYS A 169 6.61 -19.06 -63.69
C LYS A 169 7.62 -17.98 -63.28
N GLU A 170 7.15 -16.78 -62.95
CA GLU A 170 7.99 -15.64 -62.57
C GLU A 170 8.48 -15.74 -61.12
N SER A 171 7.81 -16.52 -60.27
CA SER A 171 8.14 -16.70 -58.85
C SER A 171 8.31 -18.18 -58.47
N PRO A 172 9.27 -18.93 -59.07
CA PRO A 172 9.41 -20.38 -58.87
C PRO A 172 9.84 -20.78 -57.45
N ASN A 173 10.39 -19.84 -56.67
CA ASN A 173 10.78 -20.01 -55.27
C ASN A 173 10.01 -19.03 -54.37
N SER A 174 8.71 -18.84 -54.63
CA SER A 174 7.84 -17.98 -53.84
C SER A 174 7.80 -18.39 -52.37
N TYR A 175 7.63 -17.41 -51.48
CA TYR A 175 7.54 -17.68 -50.05
C TYR A 175 6.26 -18.42 -49.68
N ALA A 176 5.15 -18.05 -50.33
CA ALA A 176 3.84 -18.66 -50.21
C ALA A 176 3.06 -18.46 -51.51
N ILE A 177 1.92 -19.10 -51.64
CA ILE A 177 0.90 -18.82 -52.65
C ILE A 177 -0.33 -18.27 -51.93
N GLU A 178 -0.75 -17.07 -52.32
CA GLU A 178 -1.99 -16.47 -51.84
C GLU A 178 -3.09 -16.55 -52.91
N MET A 179 -4.29 -16.98 -52.52
CA MET A 179 -5.46 -17.08 -53.38
C MET A 179 -6.64 -16.41 -52.68
N LYS A 180 -7.18 -15.33 -53.26
CA LYS A 180 -8.23 -14.51 -52.65
C LYS A 180 -9.53 -14.59 -53.45
N GLY A 181 -10.60 -15.03 -52.78
CA GLY A 181 -11.98 -14.97 -53.25
C GLY A 181 -12.70 -13.68 -52.82
N GLU A 182 -14.03 -13.69 -52.89
CA GLU A 182 -14.86 -12.63 -52.31
C GLU A 182 -14.87 -12.71 -50.78
N ASN A 183 -15.06 -13.91 -50.23
CA ASN A 183 -15.21 -14.17 -48.80
C ASN A 183 -14.05 -15.00 -48.23
N SER A 184 -13.16 -15.51 -49.07
CA SER A 184 -12.05 -16.40 -48.70
C SER A 184 -10.66 -15.80 -48.98
N LEU A 185 -9.70 -16.12 -48.12
CA LEU A 185 -8.27 -15.94 -48.36
C LEU A 185 -7.55 -17.25 -48.02
N LEU A 186 -6.76 -17.80 -48.94
CA LEU A 186 -5.95 -18.99 -48.72
C LEU A 186 -4.47 -18.60 -48.80
N THR A 187 -3.68 -18.98 -47.80
CA THR A 187 -2.21 -18.82 -47.79
C THR A 187 -1.56 -20.17 -47.59
N MET A 188 -0.85 -20.64 -48.62
CA MET A 188 -0.43 -22.04 -48.75
C MET A 188 1.02 -22.13 -49.20
N HIS A 189 1.68 -23.26 -48.89
CA HIS A 189 3.00 -23.56 -49.42
C HIS A 189 2.89 -23.88 -50.92
N PRO A 190 3.83 -23.39 -51.76
CA PRO A 190 3.80 -23.62 -53.21
C PRO A 190 3.75 -25.09 -53.62
N GLU A 191 4.50 -25.94 -52.91
CA GLU A 191 4.53 -27.40 -53.13
C GLU A 191 3.16 -28.04 -52.89
N THR A 192 2.45 -27.62 -51.84
CA THR A 192 1.14 -28.15 -51.47
C THR A 192 0.08 -27.74 -52.48
N VAL A 193 0.16 -26.50 -53.01
CA VAL A 193 -0.71 -26.06 -54.11
C VAL A 193 -0.43 -26.85 -55.37
N ALA A 194 0.84 -27.07 -55.73
CA ALA A 194 1.21 -27.85 -56.92
C ALA A 194 0.75 -29.32 -56.81
N GLU A 195 0.69 -29.87 -55.60
CA GLU A 195 0.24 -31.24 -55.34
C GLU A 195 -1.30 -31.36 -55.45
N HIS A 196 -2.05 -30.46 -54.82
CA HIS A 196 -3.49 -30.65 -54.62
C HIS A 196 -4.41 -29.83 -55.53
N LEU A 197 -3.97 -28.69 -56.08
CA LEU A 197 -4.78 -27.92 -57.02
C LEU A 197 -4.86 -28.65 -58.37
N LYS A 198 -6.01 -29.25 -58.66
CA LYS A 198 -6.21 -30.08 -59.88
C LYS A 198 -6.67 -29.29 -61.10
N GLN A 199 -7.05 -28.03 -60.91
CA GLN A 199 -7.51 -27.14 -61.97
C GLN A 199 -6.34 -26.32 -62.54
N GLU A 200 -6.50 -25.79 -63.75
CA GLU A 200 -5.50 -24.95 -64.43
C GLU A 200 -5.25 -23.61 -63.72
N ASP A 201 -6.19 -23.19 -62.86
CA ASP A 201 -6.13 -22.00 -62.01
C ASP A 201 -7.04 -22.20 -60.76
N PRO A 202 -6.91 -21.36 -59.72
CA PRO A 202 -7.66 -21.55 -58.48
C PRO A 202 -9.08 -20.95 -58.51
N ALA A 203 -9.58 -20.43 -59.64
CA ALA A 203 -10.83 -19.68 -59.65
C ALA A 203 -12.05 -20.53 -59.24
N ALA A 204 -12.13 -21.79 -59.70
CA ALA A 204 -13.21 -22.70 -59.34
C ALA A 204 -13.15 -23.12 -57.86
N LEU A 205 -11.93 -23.32 -57.33
CA LEU A 205 -11.70 -23.62 -55.93
C LEU A 205 -12.13 -22.46 -55.02
N LEU A 206 -11.74 -21.23 -55.34
CA LEU A 206 -12.11 -20.04 -54.58
C LEU A 206 -13.62 -19.80 -54.56
N LYS A 207 -14.30 -20.01 -55.70
CA LYS A 207 -15.78 -19.94 -55.75
C LYS A 207 -16.44 -20.96 -54.83
N LYS A 208 -15.87 -22.17 -54.71
CA LYS A 208 -16.39 -23.19 -53.80
C LYS A 208 -16.17 -22.82 -52.34
N HIS A 209 -15.00 -22.29 -51.97
CA HIS A 209 -14.77 -21.74 -50.63
C HIS A 209 -15.73 -20.59 -50.31
N ASP A 210 -15.93 -19.65 -51.23
CA ASP A 210 -16.89 -18.56 -51.06
C ASP A 210 -18.33 -19.10 -50.91
N GLU A 211 -18.71 -20.14 -51.65
CA GLU A 211 -20.03 -20.79 -51.50
C GLU A 211 -20.22 -21.41 -50.12
N ILE A 212 -19.22 -22.12 -49.59
CA ILE A 212 -19.22 -22.71 -48.23
C ILE A 212 -19.41 -21.62 -47.18
N ILE A 213 -18.60 -20.57 -47.23
CA ILE A 213 -18.66 -19.46 -46.28
C ILE A 213 -20.03 -18.77 -46.34
N ASN A 214 -20.59 -18.58 -47.54
CA ASN A 214 -21.91 -17.99 -47.70
C ASN A 214 -23.04 -18.89 -47.15
N ILE A 215 -22.92 -20.23 -47.21
CA ILE A 215 -23.86 -21.14 -46.55
C ILE A 215 -23.81 -20.97 -45.04
N GLU A 216 -22.61 -20.85 -44.47
CA GLU A 216 -22.44 -20.66 -43.03
C GLU A 216 -22.87 -19.27 -42.55
N HIS A 217 -22.60 -18.22 -43.32
CA HIS A 217 -23.20 -16.90 -43.12
C HIS A 217 -24.72 -17.01 -43.14
N LYS A 218 -25.30 -17.70 -44.13
CA LYS A 218 -26.74 -17.83 -44.28
C LYS A 218 -27.39 -18.53 -43.09
N ILE A 219 -26.86 -19.66 -42.62
CA ILE A 219 -27.42 -20.35 -41.43
C ILE A 219 -27.21 -19.54 -40.14
N SER A 220 -26.19 -18.68 -40.10
CA SER A 220 -26.00 -17.66 -39.07
C SER A 220 -26.98 -16.49 -39.19
N GLY A 221 -27.86 -16.45 -40.19
CA GLY A 221 -28.72 -15.29 -40.46
C GLY A 221 -27.94 -14.04 -40.82
N LEU A 222 -26.79 -14.19 -41.48
CA LEU A 222 -25.94 -13.13 -41.98
C LEU A 222 -26.03 -13.08 -43.51
N SER A 223 -25.96 -11.88 -44.07
CA SER A 223 -25.97 -11.64 -45.51
C SER A 223 -25.23 -10.36 -45.87
N LYS A 224 -24.80 -10.25 -47.14
CA LYS A 224 -24.06 -9.09 -47.67
C LYS A 224 -24.87 -7.80 -47.64
N ASP A 225 -26.17 -7.90 -47.95
CA ASP A 225 -27.10 -6.75 -47.97
C ASP A 225 -27.83 -6.56 -46.62
N GLY A 226 -27.54 -7.42 -45.64
CA GLY A 226 -28.14 -7.35 -44.31
C GLY A 226 -27.68 -6.10 -43.56
N VAL A 227 -28.59 -5.54 -42.78
CA VAL A 227 -28.30 -4.38 -41.90
C VAL A 227 -28.31 -4.78 -40.44
N GLY A 228 -27.49 -4.11 -39.63
CA GLY A 228 -27.38 -4.39 -38.21
C GLY A 228 -27.00 -5.84 -37.92
N VAL A 229 -27.84 -6.56 -37.18
CA VAL A 229 -27.55 -7.93 -36.70
C VAL A 229 -27.51 -9.01 -37.79
N ALA A 230 -27.84 -8.68 -39.04
CA ALA A 230 -27.72 -9.58 -40.18
C ALA A 230 -26.70 -9.15 -41.23
N ASN A 231 -25.97 -8.06 -40.99
CA ASN A 231 -24.85 -7.71 -41.84
C ASN A 231 -23.74 -8.74 -41.64
N GLN A 232 -23.27 -9.43 -42.68
CA GLN A 232 -22.16 -10.38 -42.53
C GLN A 232 -20.79 -9.71 -42.28
N GLY A 233 -20.69 -8.39 -42.49
CA GLY A 233 -19.43 -7.67 -42.48
C GLY A 233 -18.65 -7.79 -43.80
N LYS A 234 -17.47 -7.18 -43.85
CA LYS A 234 -16.64 -7.10 -45.07
C LYS A 234 -15.33 -7.90 -44.96
N HIS A 235 -15.22 -8.73 -43.93
CA HIS A 235 -14.04 -9.52 -43.62
C HIS A 235 -14.16 -10.92 -44.21
N SER A 236 -13.01 -11.47 -44.63
CA SER A 236 -12.93 -12.81 -45.20
C SER A 236 -12.59 -13.85 -44.14
N ILE A 237 -12.89 -15.12 -44.42
CA ILE A 237 -12.33 -16.26 -43.70
C ILE A 237 -10.97 -16.58 -44.29
N HIS A 238 -9.96 -16.75 -43.43
CA HIS A 238 -8.60 -17.05 -43.84
C HIS A 238 -8.30 -18.52 -43.57
N TYR A 239 -7.79 -19.23 -44.57
CA TYR A 239 -7.33 -20.62 -44.52
C TYR A 239 -5.82 -20.62 -44.64
N VAL A 240 -5.13 -21.17 -43.64
CA VAL A 240 -3.67 -21.14 -43.58
C VAL A 240 -3.11 -22.54 -43.44
N GLU A 241 -2.13 -22.89 -44.27
CA GLU A 241 -1.34 -24.09 -44.05
C GLU A 241 -0.29 -23.84 -42.95
N ASP A 242 -0.40 -24.57 -41.83
CA ASP A 242 0.45 -24.43 -40.66
C ASP A 242 1.42 -25.61 -40.53
N TRP A 243 2.70 -25.37 -40.79
CA TRP A 243 3.75 -26.39 -40.67
C TRP A 243 4.36 -26.50 -39.27
N TYR A 244 3.93 -25.67 -38.34
CA TYR A 244 4.53 -25.50 -37.01
C TYR A 244 3.62 -25.98 -35.88
N THR A 245 2.58 -26.74 -36.21
CA THR A 245 1.61 -27.31 -35.29
C THR A 245 1.53 -28.82 -35.41
N ASP A 246 1.23 -29.48 -34.29
CA ASP A 246 0.89 -30.90 -34.23
C ASP A 246 -0.63 -31.13 -34.25
N ASN A 247 -1.44 -30.06 -34.19
CA ASN A 247 -2.89 -30.17 -34.32
C ASN A 247 -3.26 -30.62 -35.74
N TYR A 248 -4.39 -31.32 -35.89
CA TYR A 248 -4.86 -31.74 -37.21
C TYR A 248 -5.35 -30.53 -38.04
N MET A 249 -6.40 -29.87 -37.56
CA MET A 249 -6.96 -28.63 -38.07
C MET A 249 -7.44 -27.82 -36.86
N TYR A 250 -7.49 -26.50 -36.96
CA TYR A 250 -8.04 -25.66 -35.90
C TYR A 250 -8.51 -24.30 -36.39
N ALA A 251 -9.46 -23.71 -35.66
CA ALA A 251 -9.91 -22.34 -35.85
C ALA A 251 -9.59 -21.49 -34.62
N THR A 252 -9.20 -20.25 -34.86
CA THR A 252 -8.98 -19.26 -33.80
C THR A 252 -9.21 -17.85 -34.37
N TYR A 253 -8.89 -16.82 -33.59
CA TYR A 253 -8.95 -15.43 -34.03
C TYR A 253 -8.24 -15.26 -35.38
N TYR A 254 -8.90 -14.60 -36.31
CA TYR A 254 -8.45 -14.19 -37.63
C TYR A 254 -8.38 -15.29 -38.71
N ARG A 255 -8.24 -16.57 -38.36
CA ARG A 255 -8.01 -17.65 -39.33
C ARG A 255 -8.46 -19.05 -38.88
N THR A 256 -8.64 -19.91 -39.88
CA THR A 256 -8.61 -21.37 -39.78
C THR A 256 -7.25 -21.86 -40.28
N ALA A 257 -6.73 -22.93 -39.70
CA ALA A 257 -5.41 -23.44 -39.98
C ALA A 257 -5.39 -24.96 -40.08
N TYR A 258 -4.55 -25.47 -40.98
CA TYR A 258 -4.54 -26.87 -41.41
C TYR A 258 -3.10 -27.36 -41.40
N SER A 259 -2.80 -28.43 -40.68
CA SER A 259 -1.41 -28.86 -40.57
C SER A 259 -0.88 -29.53 -41.83
N LYS A 260 0.45 -29.56 -41.95
CA LYS A 260 1.15 -30.18 -43.06
C LYS A 260 0.60 -31.58 -43.38
N GLY A 261 0.24 -31.80 -44.64
CA GLY A 261 -0.32 -33.07 -45.14
C GLY A 261 -1.85 -33.17 -45.06
N ASN A 262 -2.55 -32.19 -44.49
CA ASN A 262 -4.01 -32.20 -44.32
C ASN A 262 -4.72 -31.16 -45.20
N LEU A 263 -4.09 -30.75 -46.32
CA LEU A 263 -4.59 -29.66 -47.18
C LEU A 263 -5.37 -30.15 -48.40
N GLU A 264 -5.46 -31.47 -48.62
CA GLU A 264 -6.17 -32.02 -49.77
C GLU A 264 -7.64 -31.57 -49.82
N SER A 265 -8.37 -31.71 -48.71
CA SER A 265 -9.77 -31.28 -48.62
C SER A 265 -9.95 -29.75 -48.63
N VAL A 266 -8.86 -28.97 -48.58
CA VAL A 266 -8.87 -27.51 -48.70
C VAL A 266 -8.53 -27.06 -50.13
N LEU A 267 -7.66 -27.77 -50.84
CA LEU A 267 -7.09 -27.35 -52.13
C LEU A 267 -7.57 -28.15 -53.34
N ASN A 268 -8.10 -29.35 -53.12
CA ASN A 268 -8.71 -30.15 -54.17
C ASN A 268 -10.22 -29.87 -54.20
N LEU A 269 -10.69 -29.27 -55.29
CA LEU A 269 -12.10 -28.91 -55.48
C LEU A 269 -13.07 -30.09 -55.33
N GLU A 270 -12.69 -31.28 -55.79
CA GLU A 270 -13.54 -32.47 -55.70
C GLU A 270 -13.69 -32.92 -54.25
N GLU A 271 -12.57 -33.03 -53.53
CA GLU A 271 -12.53 -33.41 -52.11
C GLU A 271 -13.21 -32.37 -51.23
N LEU A 272 -12.94 -31.07 -51.43
CA LEU A 272 -13.62 -29.98 -50.73
C LEU A 272 -15.14 -30.03 -50.90
N THR A 273 -15.63 -30.51 -52.05
CA THR A 273 -17.06 -30.60 -52.34
C THR A 273 -17.68 -31.89 -51.83
N ALA A 274 -16.98 -33.03 -51.94
CA ALA A 274 -17.52 -34.36 -51.64
C ALA A 274 -17.27 -34.80 -50.18
N ASP A 275 -16.11 -34.47 -49.61
CA ASP A 275 -15.67 -34.90 -48.27
C ASP A 275 -14.97 -33.76 -47.49
N GLY A 276 -15.42 -32.52 -47.68
CA GLY A 276 -14.82 -31.32 -47.10
C GLY A 276 -15.10 -31.10 -45.60
N TRP A 277 -15.45 -32.13 -44.82
CA TRP A 277 -15.91 -31.96 -43.43
C TRP A 277 -14.94 -31.14 -42.57
N GLY A 278 -13.63 -31.39 -42.69
CA GLY A 278 -12.59 -30.66 -41.97
C GLY A 278 -12.69 -29.15 -42.14
N PRO A 279 -12.49 -28.60 -43.36
CA PRO A 279 -12.61 -27.15 -43.57
C PRO A 279 -14.01 -26.59 -43.26
N TRP A 280 -15.10 -27.32 -43.53
CA TRP A 280 -16.45 -26.83 -43.14
C TRP A 280 -16.57 -26.69 -41.60
N HIS A 281 -16.00 -27.63 -40.86
CA HIS A 281 -16.00 -27.62 -39.40
C HIS A 281 -15.18 -26.45 -38.83
N GLU A 282 -13.98 -26.19 -39.35
CA GLU A 282 -13.17 -25.06 -38.85
C GLU A 282 -13.80 -23.70 -39.15
N VAL A 283 -14.46 -23.54 -40.30
CA VAL A 283 -15.22 -22.32 -40.61
C VAL A 283 -16.41 -22.19 -39.65
N GLY A 284 -17.05 -23.31 -39.31
CA GLY A 284 -18.14 -23.37 -38.34
C GLY A 284 -17.74 -22.85 -36.96
N HIS A 285 -16.51 -23.15 -36.50
CA HIS A 285 -15.99 -22.62 -35.24
C HIS A 285 -15.90 -21.09 -35.24
N GLN A 286 -15.56 -20.47 -36.38
CA GLN A 286 -15.56 -19.00 -36.51
C GLN A 286 -16.98 -18.40 -36.52
N HIS A 287 -18.01 -19.20 -36.78
CA HIS A 287 -19.42 -18.81 -36.75
C HIS A 287 -20.13 -19.09 -35.42
N GLN A 288 -19.61 -19.99 -34.58
CA GLN A 288 -20.22 -20.31 -33.28
C GLN A 288 -20.50 -19.06 -32.44
N GLN A 289 -21.76 -18.96 -32.00
CA GLN A 289 -22.23 -17.85 -31.19
C GLN A 289 -22.20 -18.24 -29.71
N ASP A 290 -21.49 -17.46 -28.90
CA ASP A 290 -21.19 -17.79 -27.50
C ASP A 290 -22.42 -17.84 -26.59
N THR A 291 -23.47 -17.11 -26.94
CA THR A 291 -24.67 -16.91 -26.13
C THR A 291 -25.52 -18.16 -25.94
N TRP A 292 -25.27 -19.21 -26.71
CA TRP A 292 -25.86 -20.53 -26.52
C TRP A 292 -24.81 -21.64 -26.66
N LEU A 293 -23.54 -21.30 -26.42
CA LEU A 293 -22.44 -22.25 -26.32
C LEU A 293 -22.09 -22.48 -24.85
N TRP A 294 -22.68 -23.48 -24.21
CA TRP A 294 -22.31 -23.92 -22.86
C TRP A 294 -21.24 -25.03 -22.90
N GLU A 295 -20.65 -25.36 -21.75
CA GLU A 295 -19.63 -26.41 -21.63
C GLU A 295 -20.08 -27.73 -22.28
N GLY A 296 -19.18 -28.31 -23.08
CA GLY A 296 -19.44 -29.53 -23.84
C GLY A 296 -20.20 -29.34 -25.15
N LEU A 297 -20.44 -28.09 -25.61
CA LEU A 297 -21.00 -27.80 -26.94
C LEU A 297 -19.98 -27.31 -27.98
N GLY A 298 -18.72 -27.07 -27.58
CA GLY A 298 -17.66 -26.58 -28.48
C GLY A 298 -17.57 -27.39 -29.78
N GLU A 299 -17.50 -28.71 -29.67
CA GLU A 299 -17.44 -29.65 -30.79
C GLU A 299 -18.82 -30.15 -31.26
N VAL A 300 -19.90 -29.56 -30.75
CA VAL A 300 -21.28 -29.95 -31.09
C VAL A 300 -21.89 -28.92 -32.04
N THR A 301 -22.06 -27.68 -31.59
CA THR A 301 -22.81 -26.68 -32.37
C THR A 301 -22.08 -26.21 -33.61
N VAL A 302 -20.75 -26.35 -33.65
CA VAL A 302 -19.94 -26.17 -34.86
C VAL A 302 -20.46 -27.02 -36.02
N ASN A 303 -20.92 -28.23 -35.72
CA ASN A 303 -21.36 -29.17 -36.75
C ASN A 303 -22.77 -28.88 -37.28
N ILE A 304 -23.49 -27.88 -36.74
CA ILE A 304 -24.70 -27.35 -37.38
C ILE A 304 -24.33 -26.70 -38.71
N TYR A 305 -23.21 -25.98 -38.75
CA TYR A 305 -22.66 -25.36 -39.96
C TYR A 305 -22.14 -26.42 -40.93
N SER A 306 -21.36 -27.39 -40.45
CA SER A 306 -20.86 -28.51 -41.27
C SER A 306 -21.98 -29.31 -41.92
N LEU A 307 -23.05 -29.62 -41.18
CA LEU A 307 -24.23 -30.30 -41.73
C LEU A 307 -25.00 -29.43 -42.73
N ALA A 308 -25.06 -28.10 -42.52
CA ALA A 308 -25.68 -27.19 -43.46
C ALA A 308 -24.93 -27.18 -44.81
N VAL A 309 -23.60 -27.16 -44.79
CA VAL A 309 -22.78 -27.26 -46.01
C VAL A 309 -22.96 -28.64 -46.66
N GLN A 310 -22.85 -29.71 -45.89
CA GLN A 310 -22.99 -31.08 -46.38
C GLN A 310 -24.33 -31.31 -47.09
N THR A 311 -25.43 -30.87 -46.48
CA THR A 311 -26.78 -31.02 -47.06
C THR A 311 -27.05 -30.06 -48.21
N ALA A 312 -26.50 -28.84 -48.19
CA ALA A 312 -26.57 -27.91 -49.32
C ALA A 312 -25.88 -28.47 -50.58
N PHE A 313 -24.83 -29.26 -50.41
CA PHE A 313 -24.17 -29.99 -51.50
C PHE A 313 -24.85 -31.30 -51.89
N GLY A 314 -25.99 -31.62 -51.28
CA GLY A 314 -26.82 -32.76 -51.64
C GLY A 314 -26.33 -34.09 -51.05
N HIS A 315 -25.41 -34.05 -50.09
CA HIS A 315 -24.88 -35.26 -49.44
C HIS A 315 -25.76 -35.70 -48.28
N LYS A 316 -25.74 -37.00 -47.99
CA LYS A 316 -26.31 -37.53 -46.74
C LYS A 316 -25.56 -36.95 -45.55
N THR A 317 -26.28 -36.66 -44.48
CA THR A 317 -25.63 -36.17 -43.26
C THR A 317 -24.68 -37.21 -42.68
N ARG A 318 -23.60 -36.74 -42.05
CA ARG A 318 -22.69 -37.58 -41.27
C ARG A 318 -23.43 -38.28 -40.12
N LEU A 319 -24.47 -37.65 -39.57
CA LEU A 319 -25.37 -38.25 -38.59
C LEU A 319 -26.06 -39.52 -39.12
N GLU A 320 -26.56 -39.50 -40.36
CA GLU A 320 -27.17 -40.68 -41.00
C GLU A 320 -26.09 -41.72 -41.38
N GLN A 321 -24.99 -41.28 -41.98
CA GLN A 321 -23.90 -42.18 -42.42
C GLN A 321 -23.28 -42.97 -41.27
N GLU A 322 -23.11 -42.34 -40.10
CA GLU A 322 -22.50 -42.97 -38.91
C GLU A 322 -23.54 -43.55 -37.93
N ASN A 323 -24.81 -43.65 -38.32
CA ASN A 323 -25.91 -44.15 -37.46
C ASN A 323 -26.03 -43.43 -36.10
N ARG A 324 -25.80 -42.12 -36.06
CA ARG A 324 -25.82 -41.32 -34.83
C ARG A 324 -27.23 -41.11 -34.28
N TYR A 325 -28.26 -41.15 -35.12
CA TYR A 325 -29.65 -41.06 -34.68
C TYR A 325 -30.03 -42.18 -33.71
N GLU A 326 -29.84 -43.45 -34.10
CA GLU A 326 -30.16 -44.60 -33.25
C GLU A 326 -29.34 -44.61 -31.96
N ALA A 327 -28.05 -44.24 -32.05
CA ALA A 327 -27.19 -44.10 -30.88
C ALA A 327 -27.71 -43.03 -29.90
N ALA A 328 -28.13 -41.87 -30.40
CA ALA A 328 -28.68 -40.80 -29.59
C ALA A 328 -30.07 -41.14 -29.01
N PHE A 329 -30.92 -41.83 -29.78
CA PHE A 329 -32.27 -42.22 -29.36
C PHE A 329 -32.28 -43.16 -28.16
N ALA A 330 -31.21 -43.93 -27.96
CA ALA A 330 -31.01 -44.75 -26.76
C ALA A 330 -30.99 -43.93 -25.44
N TYR A 331 -30.85 -42.61 -25.51
CA TYR A 331 -30.83 -41.71 -24.35
C TYR A 331 -32.12 -40.90 -24.14
N LEU A 332 -33.09 -40.97 -25.07
CA LEU A 332 -34.32 -40.19 -24.97
C LEU A 332 -35.09 -40.50 -23.67
N GLY A 333 -35.37 -39.46 -22.89
CA GLY A 333 -36.07 -39.51 -21.61
C GLY A 333 -35.21 -39.95 -20.43
N LYS A 334 -33.89 -40.17 -20.60
CA LYS A 334 -32.98 -40.47 -19.50
C LYS A 334 -32.52 -39.16 -18.82
N PRO A 335 -32.49 -39.11 -17.48
CA PRO A 335 -32.16 -37.87 -16.76
C PRO A 335 -30.68 -37.46 -16.91
N ASN A 336 -29.79 -38.39 -17.25
CA ASN A 336 -28.36 -38.15 -17.46
C ASN A 336 -27.93 -38.15 -18.93
N ALA A 337 -28.88 -37.94 -19.86
CA ALA A 337 -28.61 -37.99 -21.30
C ALA A 337 -27.47 -37.03 -21.70
N GLN A 338 -27.50 -35.79 -21.21
CA GLN A 338 -26.51 -34.76 -21.56
C GLN A 338 -25.08 -35.08 -21.08
N GLU A 339 -24.92 -35.86 -20.01
CA GLU A 339 -23.62 -36.27 -19.50
C GLU A 339 -23.06 -37.50 -20.25
N LYS A 340 -23.94 -38.35 -20.79
CA LYS A 340 -23.56 -39.62 -21.40
C LYS A 340 -23.41 -39.58 -22.91
N MET A 341 -24.13 -38.68 -23.58
CA MET A 341 -24.02 -38.52 -25.03
C MET A 341 -22.67 -37.92 -25.42
N ASN A 342 -22.06 -38.44 -26.47
CA ASN A 342 -20.91 -37.79 -27.13
C ASN A 342 -21.37 -36.59 -27.98
N GLU A 343 -20.42 -35.91 -28.62
CA GLU A 343 -20.67 -34.68 -29.35
C GLU A 343 -21.66 -34.87 -30.52
N PHE A 344 -21.47 -35.93 -31.31
CA PHE A 344 -22.34 -36.24 -32.45
C PHE A 344 -23.73 -36.70 -32.03
N GLU A 345 -23.86 -37.37 -30.88
CA GLU A 345 -25.17 -37.72 -30.32
C GLU A 345 -25.94 -36.48 -29.84
N LYS A 346 -25.25 -35.52 -29.22
CA LYS A 346 -25.85 -34.21 -28.85
C LYS A 346 -26.24 -33.40 -30.07
N LEU A 347 -25.44 -33.45 -31.15
CA LEU A 347 -25.71 -32.76 -32.41
C LEU A 347 -27.08 -33.13 -33.00
N VAL A 348 -27.55 -34.36 -32.79
CA VAL A 348 -28.88 -34.82 -33.24
C VAL A 348 -29.97 -33.87 -32.74
N MET A 349 -29.97 -33.50 -31.45
CA MET A 349 -30.97 -32.57 -30.89
C MET A 349 -30.99 -31.25 -31.66
N PHE A 350 -29.82 -30.67 -31.93
CA PHE A 350 -29.70 -29.41 -32.64
C PHE A 350 -30.18 -29.56 -34.10
N TRP A 351 -29.75 -30.60 -34.80
CA TRP A 351 -30.13 -30.79 -36.20
C TRP A 351 -31.62 -31.10 -36.37
N GLN A 352 -32.24 -31.78 -35.41
CA GLN A 352 -33.68 -32.02 -35.40
C GLN A 352 -34.51 -30.73 -35.38
N LEU A 353 -34.04 -29.67 -34.73
CA LEU A 353 -34.72 -28.37 -34.77
C LEU A 353 -34.70 -27.77 -36.18
N HIS A 354 -33.59 -27.90 -36.91
CA HIS A 354 -33.52 -27.52 -38.32
C HIS A 354 -34.46 -28.37 -39.18
N LEU A 355 -34.48 -29.70 -39.00
CA LEU A 355 -35.38 -30.58 -39.75
C LEU A 355 -36.87 -30.26 -39.48
N ALA A 356 -37.21 -30.01 -38.22
CA ALA A 356 -38.58 -29.76 -37.79
C ALA A 356 -39.13 -28.44 -38.33
N TYR A 357 -38.32 -27.36 -38.29
CA TYR A 357 -38.78 -26.00 -38.55
C TYR A 357 -38.24 -25.37 -39.84
N GLY A 358 -37.29 -26.01 -40.50
CA GLY A 358 -36.73 -25.61 -41.79
C GLY A 358 -35.53 -24.67 -41.70
N ASP A 359 -35.02 -24.29 -42.88
CA ASP A 359 -33.80 -23.52 -43.07
C ASP A 359 -33.77 -22.17 -42.34
N GLN A 360 -34.93 -21.60 -42.01
CA GLN A 360 -35.04 -20.30 -41.34
C GLN A 360 -34.97 -20.38 -39.81
N PHE A 361 -35.00 -21.59 -39.23
CA PHE A 361 -34.94 -21.76 -37.78
C PHE A 361 -33.65 -21.17 -37.17
N TYR A 362 -32.48 -21.63 -37.63
CA TYR A 362 -31.20 -21.14 -37.12
C TYR A 362 -30.92 -19.68 -37.49
N PRO A 363 -31.16 -19.20 -38.72
CA PRO A 363 -31.01 -17.79 -39.05
C PRO A 363 -31.74 -16.86 -38.08
N LYS A 364 -33.02 -17.18 -37.81
CA LYS A 364 -33.85 -16.42 -36.87
C LYS A 364 -33.36 -16.54 -35.44
N LEU A 365 -32.95 -17.73 -35.01
CA LEU A 365 -32.39 -17.96 -33.68
C LEU A 365 -31.15 -17.08 -33.43
N HIS A 366 -30.20 -17.08 -34.37
CA HIS A 366 -29.00 -16.24 -34.28
C HIS A 366 -29.35 -14.77 -34.13
N GLN A 367 -30.19 -14.23 -35.01
CA GLN A 367 -30.60 -12.83 -35.00
C GLN A 367 -31.32 -12.44 -33.70
N MET A 368 -32.18 -13.32 -33.18
CA MET A 368 -32.89 -13.09 -31.91
C MET A 368 -31.93 -13.03 -30.71
N TYR A 369 -30.83 -13.79 -30.72
CA TYR A 369 -29.81 -13.70 -29.67
C TYR A 369 -28.98 -12.40 -29.77
N ARG A 370 -28.67 -11.94 -30.98
CA ARG A 370 -27.88 -10.70 -31.21
C ARG A 370 -28.56 -9.42 -30.73
N VAL A 371 -29.88 -9.45 -30.57
CA VAL A 371 -30.67 -8.30 -30.07
C VAL A 371 -30.97 -8.37 -28.57
N LEU A 372 -30.45 -9.38 -27.85
CA LEU A 372 -30.56 -9.44 -26.39
C LEU A 372 -29.80 -8.28 -25.75
N HIS A 373 -30.40 -7.66 -24.74
CA HIS A 373 -29.74 -6.61 -23.95
C HIS A 373 -28.76 -7.26 -22.97
N ASP A 374 -27.74 -6.52 -22.52
CA ASP A 374 -26.71 -7.04 -21.60
C ASP A 374 -27.28 -7.64 -20.31
N THR A 375 -28.42 -7.13 -19.85
CA THR A 375 -29.15 -7.63 -18.67
C THR A 375 -29.88 -8.95 -18.92
N GLU A 376 -30.15 -9.29 -20.17
CA GLU A 376 -30.81 -10.54 -20.60
C GLU A 376 -29.81 -11.59 -21.08
N MET A 377 -28.56 -11.20 -21.37
CA MET A 377 -27.51 -12.09 -21.87
C MET A 377 -27.16 -13.16 -20.84
N PRO A 378 -27.19 -14.46 -21.20
CA PRO A 378 -26.88 -15.54 -20.26
C PRO A 378 -25.39 -15.52 -19.88
N LYS A 379 -25.11 -15.59 -18.58
CA LYS A 379 -23.76 -15.47 -17.98
C LYS A 379 -23.22 -16.78 -17.44
N SER A 380 -24.08 -17.78 -17.22
CA SER A 380 -23.69 -19.14 -16.84
C SER A 380 -24.16 -20.18 -17.85
N ASP A 381 -23.56 -21.37 -17.82
CA ASP A 381 -23.96 -22.49 -18.67
C ASP A 381 -25.41 -22.94 -18.42
N GLU A 382 -25.87 -22.85 -17.17
CA GLU A 382 -27.26 -23.13 -16.85
C GLU A 382 -28.19 -22.06 -17.44
N GLU A 383 -27.85 -20.78 -17.30
CA GLU A 383 -28.61 -19.70 -17.94
C GLU A 383 -28.63 -19.84 -19.48
N LYS A 384 -27.52 -20.26 -20.10
CA LYS A 384 -27.46 -20.54 -21.54
C LYS A 384 -28.43 -21.65 -21.95
N LYS A 385 -28.47 -22.77 -21.21
CA LYS A 385 -29.42 -23.87 -21.45
C LYS A 385 -30.87 -23.39 -21.33
N GLN A 386 -31.19 -22.69 -20.24
CA GLN A 386 -32.52 -22.17 -19.98
C GLN A 386 -32.97 -21.15 -21.04
N MET A 387 -32.07 -20.23 -21.41
CA MET A 387 -32.29 -19.28 -22.50
C MET A 387 -32.49 -20.00 -23.84
N PHE A 388 -31.74 -21.07 -24.12
CA PHE A 388 -31.90 -21.84 -25.35
C PHE A 388 -33.29 -22.46 -25.47
N ILE A 389 -33.83 -23.04 -24.40
CA ILE A 389 -35.22 -23.57 -24.38
C ILE A 389 -36.23 -22.46 -24.71
N TYR A 390 -36.08 -21.30 -24.08
CA TYR A 390 -36.97 -20.16 -24.27
C TYR A 390 -36.89 -19.58 -25.69
N MET A 391 -35.67 -19.31 -26.17
CA MET A 391 -35.43 -18.68 -27.47
C MET A 391 -35.85 -19.58 -28.62
N THR A 392 -35.52 -20.87 -28.57
CA THR A 392 -35.96 -21.84 -29.59
C THR A 392 -37.49 -21.99 -29.61
N SER A 393 -38.16 -21.97 -28.45
CA SER A 393 -39.64 -21.98 -28.39
C SER A 393 -40.24 -20.75 -29.08
N LYS A 394 -39.65 -19.56 -28.86
CA LYS A 394 -40.08 -18.33 -29.54
C LYS A 394 -39.83 -18.37 -31.05
N VAL A 395 -38.68 -18.89 -31.47
CA VAL A 395 -38.33 -19.04 -32.90
C VAL A 395 -39.33 -19.95 -33.60
N ALA A 396 -39.59 -21.12 -33.01
CA ALA A 396 -40.53 -22.12 -33.49
C ALA A 396 -42.00 -21.65 -33.43
N GLY A 397 -42.32 -20.72 -32.54
CA GLY A 397 -43.70 -20.37 -32.24
C GLY A 397 -44.47 -21.52 -31.60
N GLN A 398 -43.78 -22.45 -30.92
CA GLN A 398 -44.32 -23.63 -30.26
C GLN A 398 -43.61 -23.84 -28.91
N ASN A 399 -44.32 -24.41 -27.95
CA ASN A 399 -43.72 -24.77 -26.66
C ASN A 399 -42.84 -26.02 -26.82
N LEU A 400 -41.52 -25.83 -26.80
CA LEU A 400 -40.52 -26.90 -26.98
C LEU A 400 -40.12 -27.61 -25.68
N ILE A 401 -40.73 -27.29 -24.53
CA ILE A 401 -40.42 -27.96 -23.25
C ILE A 401 -40.44 -29.50 -23.37
N PRO A 402 -41.44 -30.15 -24.01
CA PRO A 402 -41.45 -31.60 -24.14
C PRO A 402 -40.26 -32.15 -24.95
N PHE A 403 -39.80 -31.42 -25.97
CA PHE A 403 -38.65 -31.80 -26.78
C PHE A 403 -37.37 -31.77 -25.94
N PHE A 404 -37.10 -30.67 -25.23
CA PHE A 404 -35.91 -30.56 -24.38
C PHE A 404 -35.92 -31.55 -23.22
N TYR A 405 -37.08 -31.82 -22.64
CA TYR A 405 -37.24 -32.84 -21.60
C TYR A 405 -36.81 -34.23 -22.10
N LYS A 406 -37.17 -34.59 -23.34
CA LYS A 406 -36.74 -35.85 -23.96
C LYS A 406 -35.23 -35.91 -24.17
N TRP A 407 -34.60 -34.79 -24.48
CA TRP A 407 -33.15 -34.70 -24.60
C TRP A 407 -32.41 -34.52 -23.27
N GLY A 408 -33.12 -34.54 -22.13
CA GLY A 408 -32.51 -34.42 -20.81
C GLY A 408 -32.05 -33.02 -20.44
N ILE A 409 -32.59 -31.99 -21.10
CA ILE A 409 -32.41 -30.57 -20.71
C ILE A 409 -33.71 -30.12 -20.03
N ILE A 410 -33.66 -29.97 -18.71
CA ILE A 410 -34.86 -29.74 -17.89
C ILE A 410 -35.06 -28.23 -17.71
N PRO A 411 -36.20 -27.66 -18.12
CA PRO A 411 -36.50 -26.27 -17.83
C PRO A 411 -36.77 -26.07 -16.34
N ASN A 412 -36.17 -25.04 -15.76
CA ASN A 412 -36.51 -24.60 -14.41
C ASN A 412 -37.89 -23.90 -14.40
N ASP A 413 -38.39 -23.57 -13.20
CA ASP A 413 -39.72 -22.99 -13.03
C ASP A 413 -39.84 -21.62 -13.71
N ASP A 414 -38.81 -20.77 -13.64
CA ASP A 414 -38.78 -19.46 -14.30
C ASP A 414 -38.91 -19.58 -15.83
N THR A 415 -38.17 -20.50 -16.45
CA THR A 415 -38.23 -20.77 -17.89
C THR A 415 -39.60 -21.31 -18.28
N ARG A 416 -40.15 -22.23 -17.49
CA ARG A 416 -41.49 -22.78 -17.72
C ARG A 416 -42.54 -21.67 -17.67
N GLU A 417 -42.53 -20.85 -16.64
CA GLU A 417 -43.47 -19.75 -16.48
C GLU A 417 -43.33 -18.70 -17.61
N LYS A 418 -42.09 -18.38 -18.01
CA LYS A 418 -41.82 -17.49 -19.16
C LYS A 418 -42.42 -18.03 -20.46
N ILE A 419 -42.26 -19.33 -20.74
CA ILE A 419 -42.80 -19.95 -21.95
C ILE A 419 -44.33 -20.06 -21.89
N GLU A 420 -44.90 -20.40 -20.73
CA GLU A 420 -46.35 -20.47 -20.54
C GLU A 420 -47.02 -19.11 -20.78
N LYS A 421 -46.40 -18.01 -20.32
CA LYS A 421 -46.87 -16.62 -20.57
C LYS A 421 -46.92 -16.25 -22.05
N LEU A 422 -46.15 -16.91 -22.92
CA LEU A 422 -46.20 -16.69 -24.36
C LEU A 422 -47.43 -17.32 -25.03
N ASN A 423 -48.19 -18.17 -24.33
CA ASN A 423 -49.37 -18.87 -24.85
C ASN A 423 -49.11 -19.61 -26.18
N LEU A 424 -47.92 -20.21 -26.32
CA LEU A 424 -47.54 -20.92 -27.55
C LEU A 424 -48.29 -22.27 -27.66
N PRO A 425 -48.66 -22.70 -28.87
CA PRO A 425 -49.20 -24.03 -29.11
C PRO A 425 -48.21 -25.11 -28.66
N LYS A 426 -48.75 -26.25 -28.22
CA LYS A 426 -47.94 -27.44 -27.89
C LYS A 426 -47.38 -28.06 -29.17
N LEU A 427 -46.33 -28.87 -29.03
CA LEU A 427 -45.86 -29.75 -30.10
C LEU A 427 -46.99 -30.68 -30.57
N GLU A 428 -47.19 -30.78 -31.88
CA GLU A 428 -48.18 -31.67 -32.49
C GLU A 428 -47.56 -33.05 -32.79
N LYS A 429 -46.24 -33.10 -32.97
CA LYS A 429 -45.50 -34.29 -33.38
C LYS A 429 -44.30 -34.56 -32.46
N GLU A 430 -43.86 -35.81 -32.45
CA GLU A 430 -42.69 -36.26 -31.70
C GLU A 430 -41.37 -35.91 -32.44
N VAL A 431 -41.09 -34.61 -32.59
CA VAL A 431 -39.93 -34.13 -33.37
C VAL A 431 -38.57 -34.61 -32.86
N TRP A 432 -38.49 -35.10 -31.61
CA TRP A 432 -37.30 -35.75 -31.05
C TRP A 432 -36.97 -37.12 -31.68
N LEU A 433 -37.84 -37.68 -32.51
CA LEU A 433 -37.58 -38.89 -33.32
C LEU A 433 -37.23 -38.57 -34.78
N SER A 434 -37.10 -37.29 -35.15
CA SER A 434 -36.81 -36.90 -36.53
C SER A 434 -35.41 -37.36 -36.96
N THR A 435 -35.30 -37.88 -38.18
CA THR A 435 -34.04 -38.18 -38.86
C THR A 435 -34.03 -37.52 -40.25
N ASP A 436 -32.87 -37.41 -40.91
CA ASP A 436 -32.81 -36.85 -42.27
C ASP A 436 -33.64 -37.68 -43.28
N SER A 437 -33.59 -39.01 -43.17
CA SER A 437 -34.35 -39.95 -44.00
C SER A 437 -35.85 -39.99 -43.69
N ASN A 438 -36.25 -39.66 -42.46
CA ASN A 438 -37.66 -39.60 -42.02
C ASN A 438 -37.92 -38.30 -41.23
N PRO A 439 -37.91 -37.13 -41.90
CA PRO A 439 -37.99 -35.86 -41.21
C PRO A 439 -39.40 -35.60 -40.67
N ILE A 440 -39.50 -35.33 -39.37
CA ILE A 440 -40.76 -34.97 -38.70
C ILE A 440 -40.85 -33.45 -38.66
N ARG A 441 -41.70 -32.89 -39.52
CA ARG A 441 -41.82 -31.44 -39.72
C ARG A 441 -43.01 -30.83 -38.98
N GLU A 442 -42.78 -29.72 -38.30
CA GLU A 442 -43.81 -28.84 -37.73
C GLU A 442 -44.08 -27.67 -38.71
N LYS A 443 -44.85 -26.67 -38.29
CA LYS A 443 -45.04 -25.45 -39.08
C LYS A 443 -43.68 -24.80 -39.35
N GLN A 444 -43.34 -24.62 -40.63
CA GLN A 444 -42.07 -24.02 -41.03
C GLN A 444 -41.94 -22.58 -40.52
N THR A 445 -40.76 -22.25 -40.00
CA THR A 445 -40.44 -20.92 -39.51
C THR A 445 -40.39 -19.95 -40.71
N GLU A 446 -41.14 -18.86 -40.62
CA GLU A 446 -41.10 -17.79 -41.62
C GLU A 446 -39.76 -17.05 -41.57
N LEU A 447 -39.36 -16.43 -42.70
CA LEU A 447 -38.18 -15.58 -42.77
C LEU A 447 -38.28 -14.49 -41.70
N TYR A 448 -37.22 -14.25 -40.94
CA TYR A 448 -37.17 -13.15 -40.00
C TYR A 448 -37.07 -11.83 -40.78
N GLU A 449 -38.14 -11.04 -40.74
CA GLU A 449 -38.13 -9.68 -41.28
C GLU A 449 -37.36 -8.79 -40.32
N ILE A 450 -36.19 -8.35 -40.76
CA ILE A 450 -35.32 -7.49 -39.98
C ILE A 450 -35.78 -6.05 -40.19
N PRO A 451 -36.07 -5.30 -39.11
CA PRO A 451 -36.31 -3.87 -39.22
C PRO A 451 -35.13 -3.20 -39.91
N TYR A 452 -35.40 -2.52 -41.03
CA TYR A 452 -34.38 -1.83 -41.79
C TYR A 452 -34.13 -0.43 -41.24
N GLY A 453 -32.87 -0.03 -41.22
CA GLY A 453 -32.41 1.31 -40.88
C GLY A 453 -30.92 1.46 -41.19
N GLU A 454 -30.49 2.71 -41.41
CA GLU A 454 -29.10 3.04 -41.71
C GLU A 454 -28.52 3.97 -40.64
N PRO A 455 -27.20 3.92 -40.39
CA PRO A 455 -26.54 4.92 -39.56
C PRO A 455 -26.61 6.30 -40.23
N ASN A 456 -26.91 7.34 -39.45
CA ASN A 456 -26.83 8.71 -39.92
C ASN A 456 -25.38 9.22 -39.83
N ASN A 457 -24.66 9.09 -40.94
CA ASN A 457 -23.25 9.48 -41.04
C ASN A 457 -23.05 10.92 -41.57
N GLU A 458 -24.12 11.72 -41.79
CA GLU A 458 -23.98 13.09 -42.29
C GLU A 458 -23.17 13.98 -41.34
N LYS A 459 -23.29 13.71 -40.03
CA LYS A 459 -22.49 14.36 -38.97
C LYS A 459 -22.38 13.43 -37.77
N ILE A 460 -21.14 13.13 -37.37
CA ILE A 460 -20.86 12.40 -36.12
C ILE A 460 -21.47 13.19 -34.96
N GLN A 461 -22.42 12.57 -34.27
CA GLN A 461 -23.15 13.16 -33.15
C GLN A 461 -22.41 12.93 -31.83
N ASN A 462 -22.61 13.83 -30.88
CA ASN A 462 -22.11 13.62 -29.52
C ASN A 462 -23.10 12.78 -28.70
N VAL A 463 -22.60 11.80 -27.96
CA VAL A 463 -23.35 10.98 -26.99
C VAL A 463 -22.61 11.01 -25.67
N VAL A 464 -23.33 11.11 -24.55
CA VAL A 464 -22.71 11.02 -23.22
C VAL A 464 -22.47 9.55 -22.88
N ILE A 465 -21.30 9.22 -22.33
CA ILE A 465 -20.96 7.85 -21.95
C ILE A 465 -21.96 7.28 -20.94
N GLY A 466 -22.38 6.04 -21.15
CA GLY A 466 -23.42 5.39 -20.35
C GLY A 466 -24.85 5.79 -20.72
N THR A 467 -25.07 6.56 -21.78
CA THR A 467 -26.44 6.78 -22.29
C THR A 467 -27.02 5.45 -22.77
N THR A 468 -27.92 4.85 -21.99
CA THR A 468 -28.62 3.60 -22.34
C THR A 468 -29.98 3.84 -22.99
N TYR A 469 -30.55 5.03 -22.78
CA TYR A 469 -31.84 5.43 -23.36
C TYR A 469 -31.89 6.93 -23.63
N ASP A 470 -32.13 7.33 -24.88
CA ASP A 470 -32.47 8.69 -25.30
C ASP A 470 -33.28 8.63 -26.60
N GLU A 471 -34.59 8.87 -26.51
CA GLU A 471 -35.50 8.78 -27.64
C GLU A 471 -35.18 9.80 -28.75
N LYS A 472 -34.73 11.00 -28.37
CA LYS A 472 -34.43 12.06 -29.34
C LYS A 472 -33.10 11.78 -30.02
N LYS A 473 -32.07 11.45 -29.25
CA LYS A 473 -30.74 11.12 -29.79
C LYS A 473 -30.80 9.88 -30.66
N ALA A 474 -31.49 8.82 -30.25
CA ALA A 474 -31.65 7.62 -31.07
C ALA A 474 -32.22 7.94 -32.46
N LYS A 475 -33.24 8.83 -32.55
CA LYS A 475 -33.81 9.28 -33.84
C LYS A 475 -32.84 10.08 -34.70
N GLU A 476 -31.91 10.81 -34.09
CA GLU A 476 -30.87 11.58 -34.81
C GLU A 476 -29.76 10.66 -35.34
N LEU A 477 -29.49 9.54 -34.67
CA LEU A 477 -28.40 8.61 -34.98
C LEU A 477 -28.70 7.65 -36.14
N VAL A 478 -29.97 7.44 -36.49
CA VAL A 478 -30.37 6.56 -37.59
C VAL A 478 -31.22 7.30 -38.62
N GLN A 479 -31.19 6.82 -39.85
CA GLN A 479 -31.95 7.36 -40.98
C GLN A 479 -32.50 6.23 -41.86
N ASN A 480 -33.33 6.59 -42.85
CA ASN A 480 -33.89 5.65 -43.83
C ASN A 480 -34.57 4.43 -43.19
N LEU A 481 -35.29 4.64 -42.09
CA LEU A 481 -36.04 3.57 -41.43
C LEU A 481 -37.11 2.98 -42.37
N GLY A 482 -37.26 1.66 -42.33
CA GLY A 482 -38.29 0.94 -43.10
C GLY A 482 -39.72 1.36 -42.71
N GLU A 483 -40.69 1.04 -43.56
CA GLU A 483 -42.10 1.31 -43.28
C GLU A 483 -42.54 0.61 -41.98
N GLY A 484 -43.19 1.36 -41.07
CA GLY A 484 -43.59 0.85 -39.74
C GLY A 484 -42.45 0.69 -38.72
N VAL A 485 -41.20 1.01 -39.08
CA VAL A 485 -40.03 0.92 -38.20
C VAL A 485 -39.81 2.23 -37.43
N LYS A 486 -39.48 2.11 -36.14
CA LYS A 486 -39.11 3.24 -35.28
C LYS A 486 -37.93 2.90 -34.37
N THR A 487 -37.23 3.92 -33.88
CA THR A 487 -36.27 3.74 -32.77
C THR A 487 -37.02 3.46 -31.47
N THR A 488 -36.43 2.64 -30.60
CA THR A 488 -36.99 2.41 -29.26
C THR A 488 -36.51 3.45 -28.25
N GLY A 489 -35.44 4.18 -28.58
CA GLY A 489 -34.72 5.08 -27.69
C GLY A 489 -33.50 4.41 -27.04
N VAL A 490 -33.37 3.09 -27.13
CA VAL A 490 -32.24 2.36 -26.54
C VAL A 490 -30.97 2.58 -27.37
N ILE A 491 -29.89 2.93 -26.68
CA ILE A 491 -28.54 3.10 -27.22
C ILE A 491 -27.62 2.22 -26.38
N MET A 492 -26.83 1.35 -27.01
CA MET A 492 -25.90 0.46 -26.31
C MET A 492 -24.47 0.79 -26.70
N GLN A 493 -23.59 0.75 -25.70
CA GLN A 493 -22.16 0.90 -25.86
C GLN A 493 -21.47 -0.26 -25.15
N ASP A 494 -20.74 -1.08 -25.90
CA ASP A 494 -20.19 -2.34 -25.35
C ASP A 494 -19.03 -2.10 -24.37
N LYS A 495 -18.26 -1.01 -24.53
CA LYS A 495 -17.06 -0.72 -23.74
C LYS A 495 -17.07 0.72 -23.19
N PRO A 496 -16.53 0.97 -21.98
CA PRO A 496 -16.50 2.27 -21.32
C PRO A 496 -15.44 3.21 -21.92
N GLU A 497 -15.51 3.47 -23.22
CA GLU A 497 -14.52 4.27 -23.94
C GLU A 497 -15.10 5.58 -24.48
N VAL A 498 -14.28 6.63 -24.49
CA VAL A 498 -14.65 7.96 -25.03
C VAL A 498 -13.97 8.22 -26.37
N GLY A 499 -14.44 9.24 -27.09
CA GLY A 499 -13.99 9.62 -28.43
C GLY A 499 -14.89 9.05 -29.52
N GLU A 500 -14.39 8.99 -30.75
CA GLU A 500 -15.12 8.37 -31.87
C GLU A 500 -15.23 6.86 -31.65
N LYS A 501 -16.44 6.40 -31.35
CA LYS A 501 -16.79 5.01 -31.02
C LYS A 501 -18.09 4.60 -31.69
N THR A 502 -18.23 3.32 -31.96
CA THR A 502 -19.48 2.74 -32.45
C THR A 502 -20.43 2.49 -31.28
N VAL A 503 -21.66 3.01 -31.36
CA VAL A 503 -22.78 2.64 -30.49
C VAL A 503 -23.85 1.91 -31.29
N LYS A 504 -24.66 1.10 -30.63
CA LYS A 504 -25.76 0.35 -31.26
C LYS A 504 -27.09 1.01 -30.92
N VAL A 505 -27.85 1.41 -31.94
CA VAL A 505 -29.19 1.99 -31.77
C VAL A 505 -30.23 0.92 -32.04
N GLU A 506 -31.13 0.70 -31.08
CA GLU A 506 -32.21 -0.28 -31.24
C GLU A 506 -33.39 0.31 -32.02
N ILE A 507 -33.81 -0.43 -33.05
CA ILE A 507 -35.00 -0.16 -33.84
C ILE A 507 -35.96 -1.36 -33.76
N ILE A 508 -37.25 -1.09 -33.91
CA ILE A 508 -38.32 -2.09 -33.81
C ILE A 508 -39.37 -1.86 -34.92
N ASP A 509 -39.91 -2.94 -35.47
CA ASP A 509 -41.04 -2.90 -36.41
C ASP A 509 -42.40 -3.08 -35.69
N GLU A 510 -43.50 -3.07 -36.45
CA GLU A 510 -44.86 -3.26 -35.93
C GLU A 510 -45.14 -4.69 -35.42
N LYS A 511 -44.36 -5.67 -35.87
CA LYS A 511 -44.45 -7.08 -35.46
C LYS A 511 -43.65 -7.36 -34.17
N GLY A 512 -42.87 -6.38 -33.71
CA GLY A 512 -42.01 -6.49 -32.53
C GLY A 512 -40.64 -7.09 -32.81
N ASN A 513 -40.26 -7.28 -34.08
CA ASN A 513 -38.90 -7.66 -34.44
C ASN A 513 -37.97 -6.49 -34.16
N LYS A 514 -36.77 -6.79 -33.65
CA LYS A 514 -35.77 -5.80 -33.29
C LYS A 514 -34.56 -5.89 -34.19
N ASN A 515 -33.85 -4.79 -34.34
CA ASN A 515 -32.52 -4.73 -34.94
C ASN A 515 -31.64 -3.70 -34.19
N LEU A 516 -30.33 -3.90 -34.26
CA LEU A 516 -29.32 -3.01 -33.70
C LEU A 516 -28.50 -2.39 -34.82
N ILE A 517 -28.62 -1.07 -35.00
CA ILE A 517 -27.89 -0.34 -36.04
C ILE A 517 -26.60 0.22 -35.42
N PRO A 518 -25.41 -0.23 -35.86
CA PRO A 518 -24.16 0.35 -35.41
C PRO A 518 -23.96 1.74 -36.03
N VAL A 519 -23.70 2.74 -35.19
CA VAL A 519 -23.53 4.15 -35.57
C VAL A 519 -22.26 4.69 -34.92
N VAL A 520 -21.41 5.37 -35.70
CA VAL A 520 -20.23 6.06 -35.16
C VAL A 520 -20.65 7.39 -34.53
N VAL A 521 -20.32 7.56 -33.25
CA VAL A 521 -20.61 8.75 -32.45
C VAL A 521 -19.35 9.22 -31.73
N ASN A 522 -19.33 10.48 -31.31
CA ASN A 522 -18.32 11.00 -30.42
C ASN A 522 -18.82 10.88 -28.96
N VAL A 523 -18.32 9.89 -28.25
CA VAL A 523 -18.68 9.63 -26.85
C VAL A 523 -17.90 10.55 -25.92
N GLY A 524 -18.58 11.35 -25.13
CA GLY A 524 -17.99 12.26 -24.14
C GLY A 524 -18.25 11.83 -22.70
N TYR A 525 -17.40 12.26 -21.76
CA TYR A 525 -17.55 11.96 -20.33
C TYR A 525 -18.82 12.56 -19.70
N GLY A 526 -19.31 13.71 -20.17
CA GLY A 526 -20.39 14.44 -19.50
C GLY A 526 -20.03 14.81 -18.07
N ASP A 527 -20.96 14.61 -17.14
CA ASP A 527 -20.78 14.78 -15.70
C ASP A 527 -20.57 13.40 -15.05
N SER A 528 -19.31 13.00 -14.90
CA SER A 528 -18.96 11.61 -14.59
C SER A 528 -17.84 11.45 -13.57
N LEU A 529 -17.89 10.33 -12.85
CA LEU A 529 -16.85 9.79 -11.99
C LEU A 529 -16.19 8.60 -12.71
N VAL A 530 -14.87 8.60 -12.84
CA VAL A 530 -14.10 7.64 -13.63
C VAL A 530 -13.17 6.85 -12.72
N PHE A 531 -13.36 5.54 -12.70
CA PHE A 531 -12.62 4.56 -11.92
C PHE A 531 -11.62 3.83 -12.82
N LYS A 532 -10.33 3.82 -12.46
CA LYS A 532 -9.26 3.20 -13.27
C LYS A 532 -8.55 2.11 -12.50
N GLY A 533 -8.05 1.11 -13.24
CA GLY A 533 -7.30 -0.03 -12.72
C GLY A 533 -5.79 0.25 -12.66
N LEU A 534 -5.00 -0.64 -13.26
CA LEU A 534 -3.53 -0.68 -13.19
C LEU A 534 -2.83 0.47 -13.93
N ASN A 535 -3.40 0.92 -15.05
CA ASN A 535 -2.76 1.94 -15.90
C ASN A 535 -3.46 3.31 -15.78
N TYR A 536 -2.67 4.32 -15.43
CA TYR A 536 -3.12 5.71 -15.25
C TYR A 536 -3.84 6.32 -16.45
N SER A 537 -3.49 5.90 -17.67
CA SER A 537 -3.90 6.63 -18.89
C SER A 537 -5.03 5.95 -19.65
N THR A 538 -5.10 4.62 -19.65
CA THR A 538 -5.94 3.87 -20.60
C THR A 538 -6.77 2.76 -19.99
N ASP A 539 -6.59 2.44 -18.70
CA ASP A 539 -7.24 1.27 -18.06
C ASP A 539 -8.45 1.72 -17.23
N ILE A 540 -9.49 2.17 -17.93
CA ILE A 540 -10.77 2.56 -17.33
C ILE A 540 -11.56 1.31 -16.99
N LYS A 541 -11.96 1.16 -15.72
CA LYS A 541 -12.73 0.01 -15.24
C LYS A 541 -14.22 0.29 -15.14
N SER A 542 -14.58 1.49 -14.73
CA SER A 542 -15.98 1.92 -14.71
C SER A 542 -16.11 3.43 -14.81
N ILE A 543 -17.21 3.89 -15.40
CA ILE A 543 -17.58 5.31 -15.43
C ILE A 543 -19.01 5.43 -14.94
N VAL A 544 -19.23 6.23 -13.89
CA VAL A 544 -20.56 6.57 -13.37
C VAL A 544 -20.92 7.97 -13.83
N THR A 545 -22.01 8.13 -14.57
CA THR A 545 -22.43 9.38 -15.19
C THR A 545 -23.81 9.81 -14.70
N LEU A 546 -24.01 11.12 -14.54
CA LEU A 546 -25.32 11.71 -14.23
C LEU A 546 -26.14 11.91 -15.52
N GLN A 547 -27.28 11.24 -15.59
CA GLN A 547 -28.27 11.45 -16.65
C GLN A 547 -29.29 12.50 -16.18
N HIS A 548 -28.96 13.78 -16.36
CA HIS A 548 -29.71 14.92 -15.82
C HIS A 548 -31.20 14.91 -16.23
N ASP A 549 -31.50 14.59 -17.49
CA ASP A 549 -32.87 14.58 -18.02
C ASP A 549 -33.76 13.52 -17.34
N GLN A 550 -33.15 12.40 -16.91
CA GLN A 550 -33.85 11.28 -16.27
C GLN A 550 -33.73 11.29 -14.75
N LYS A 551 -32.84 12.13 -14.18
CA LYS A 551 -32.41 12.10 -12.77
C LYS A 551 -31.97 10.71 -12.28
N LYS A 552 -31.22 10.01 -13.15
CA LYS A 552 -30.69 8.66 -12.88
C LYS A 552 -29.19 8.60 -13.09
N PHE A 553 -28.53 7.72 -12.36
CA PHE A 553 -27.17 7.32 -12.67
C PHE A 553 -27.16 6.31 -13.82
N SER A 554 -26.16 6.43 -14.69
CA SER A 554 -25.73 5.37 -15.58
C SER A 554 -24.30 4.97 -15.24
N ALA A 555 -23.96 3.70 -15.39
CA ALA A 555 -22.63 3.19 -15.18
C ALA A 555 -22.23 2.24 -16.31
N THR A 556 -21.02 2.41 -16.84
CA THR A 556 -20.38 1.48 -17.79
C THR A 556 -19.28 0.70 -17.08
N ALA A 557 -18.94 -0.49 -17.57
CA ALA A 557 -17.93 -1.35 -16.97
C ALA A 557 -17.06 -2.02 -18.03
N ASP A 558 -15.79 -2.21 -17.70
CA ASP A 558 -14.86 -3.11 -18.39
C ASP A 558 -15.01 -4.52 -17.80
N SER A 559 -14.95 -5.54 -18.66
CA SER A 559 -15.10 -6.94 -18.27
C SER A 559 -13.82 -7.55 -17.70
N ASN A 560 -12.69 -6.85 -17.80
CA ASN A 560 -11.42 -7.33 -17.26
C ASN A 560 -11.32 -7.11 -15.74
N GLN A 561 -10.44 -7.90 -15.12
CA GLN A 561 -10.07 -7.74 -13.72
C GLN A 561 -9.62 -6.30 -13.41
N VAL A 562 -10.08 -5.77 -12.29
CA VAL A 562 -9.85 -4.39 -11.87
C VAL A 562 -8.38 -4.14 -11.50
N HIS A 563 -7.83 -4.92 -10.56
CA HIS A 563 -6.45 -4.73 -10.11
C HIS A 563 -5.87 -5.95 -9.36
N TYR A 564 -5.07 -6.78 -10.05
CA TYR A 564 -4.62 -8.07 -9.50
C TYR A 564 -3.76 -8.00 -8.21
N TYR A 565 -3.08 -6.89 -7.94
CA TYR A 565 -2.29 -6.74 -6.70
C TYR A 565 -3.15 -6.63 -5.42
N PHE A 566 -4.38 -6.13 -5.51
CA PHE A 566 -5.25 -5.90 -4.35
C PHE A 566 -6.04 -7.15 -3.94
N LYS A 567 -5.94 -8.26 -4.68
CA LYS A 567 -6.57 -9.54 -4.31
C LYS A 567 -8.04 -9.36 -3.91
N GLU A 568 -8.41 -9.84 -2.72
CA GLU A 568 -9.76 -9.77 -2.14
C GLU A 568 -10.09 -8.43 -1.45
N ASP A 569 -9.14 -7.50 -1.40
CA ASP A 569 -9.35 -6.20 -0.78
C ASP A 569 -10.18 -5.29 -1.70
N ALA A 570 -11.03 -4.45 -1.11
CA ALA A 570 -11.81 -3.45 -1.82
C ALA A 570 -10.88 -2.47 -2.53
N TYR A 571 -11.06 -2.31 -3.84
CA TYR A 571 -10.26 -1.41 -4.66
C TYR A 571 -10.96 -0.08 -4.92
N PHE A 572 -12.24 -0.10 -5.24
CA PHE A 572 -13.07 1.11 -5.24
C PHE A 572 -14.51 0.83 -4.80
N GLU A 573 -15.19 1.87 -4.35
CA GLU A 573 -16.55 1.82 -3.84
C GLU A 573 -17.30 3.13 -4.13
N PHE A 574 -18.59 3.00 -4.40
CA PHE A 574 -19.54 4.09 -4.59
C PHE A 574 -20.66 3.94 -3.56
N THR A 575 -20.90 5.01 -2.81
CA THR A 575 -21.99 5.09 -1.84
C THR A 575 -22.81 6.34 -2.10
N LEU A 576 -24.09 6.19 -2.40
CA LEU A 576 -25.05 7.28 -2.51
C LEU A 576 -25.71 7.51 -1.15
N LEU A 577 -25.64 8.75 -0.68
CA LEU A 577 -26.22 9.23 0.56
C LEU A 577 -27.30 10.28 0.27
N ASP A 578 -28.35 10.32 1.10
CA ASP A 578 -29.30 11.44 1.11
C ASP A 578 -28.65 12.72 1.68
N PRO A 579 -29.30 13.90 1.59
CA PRO A 579 -28.76 15.15 2.13
C PRO A 579 -28.54 15.16 3.65
N ASN A 580 -29.07 14.18 4.39
CA ASN A 580 -28.88 14.03 5.83
C ASN A 580 -27.73 13.07 6.18
N GLY A 581 -27.17 12.36 5.20
CA GLY A 581 -26.09 11.39 5.36
C GLY A 581 -26.55 9.94 5.48
N ASN A 582 -27.83 9.63 5.26
CA ASN A 582 -28.32 8.25 5.28
C ASN A 582 -27.98 7.53 3.98
N GLU A 583 -27.51 6.29 4.07
CA GLU A 583 -27.17 5.47 2.90
C GLU A 583 -28.42 5.07 2.09
N LYS A 584 -28.44 5.44 0.81
CA LYS A 584 -29.43 5.01 -0.18
C LYS A 584 -28.96 3.77 -0.92
N LYS A 585 -27.67 3.72 -1.29
CA LYS A 585 -27.08 2.61 -2.05
C LYS A 585 -25.58 2.55 -1.83
N LYS A 586 -25.05 1.33 -1.80
CA LYS A 586 -23.62 1.04 -1.75
C LYS A 586 -23.25 -0.03 -2.77
N ALA A 587 -22.12 0.17 -3.43
CA ALA A 587 -21.55 -0.75 -4.42
C ALA A 587 -20.03 -0.75 -4.29
N THR A 588 -19.44 -1.94 -4.13
CA THR A 588 -17.99 -2.12 -3.87
C THR A 588 -17.43 -3.11 -4.88
N VAL A 589 -16.18 -2.88 -5.31
CA VAL A 589 -15.44 -3.79 -6.20
C VAL A 589 -14.09 -4.12 -5.58
N LYS A 590 -13.76 -5.41 -5.52
CA LYS A 590 -12.46 -5.90 -5.08
C LYS A 590 -11.45 -5.94 -6.22
N GLY A 591 -10.15 -6.00 -5.89
CA GLY A 591 -9.08 -6.08 -6.89
C GLY A 591 -9.18 -7.27 -7.86
N VAL A 592 -9.70 -8.42 -7.41
CA VAL A 592 -9.88 -9.63 -8.24
C VAL A 592 -11.16 -9.67 -9.06
N GLU A 593 -12.09 -8.77 -8.79
CA GLU A 593 -13.36 -8.71 -9.51
C GLU A 593 -13.22 -7.87 -10.79
N ASN A 594 -14.20 -7.97 -11.69
CA ASN A 594 -14.44 -6.98 -12.74
C ASN A 594 -15.50 -5.97 -12.26
N ALA A 595 -15.76 -4.92 -13.03
CA ALA A 595 -16.66 -3.85 -12.60
C ALA A 595 -18.12 -4.05 -13.05
N GLU A 596 -18.48 -5.19 -13.65
CA GLU A 596 -19.81 -5.38 -14.26
C GLU A 596 -20.95 -5.33 -13.23
N GLU A 597 -20.82 -6.06 -12.11
CA GLU A 597 -21.84 -6.08 -11.04
C GLU A 597 -21.98 -4.71 -10.36
N PHE A 598 -20.87 -3.98 -10.22
CA PHE A 598 -20.88 -2.60 -9.74
C PHE A 598 -21.69 -1.69 -10.65
N ALA A 599 -21.42 -1.72 -11.96
CA ALA A 599 -22.15 -0.89 -12.92
C ALA A 599 -23.64 -1.26 -12.97
N LYS A 600 -24.00 -2.55 -12.96
CA LYS A 600 -25.39 -3.00 -12.86
C LYS A 600 -26.11 -2.46 -11.62
N SER A 601 -25.43 -2.43 -10.48
CA SER A 601 -26.02 -1.98 -9.23
C SER A 601 -26.30 -0.46 -9.19
N ILE A 602 -25.61 0.31 -10.03
CA ILE A 602 -25.73 1.77 -10.13
C ILE A 602 -26.64 2.18 -11.28
N ASN A 603 -26.68 1.39 -12.37
CA ASN A 603 -27.50 1.67 -13.55
C ASN A 603 -28.98 1.85 -13.19
N GLY A 604 -29.54 3.01 -13.53
CA GLY A 604 -30.94 3.35 -13.29
C GLY A 604 -31.25 3.83 -11.87
N LEU A 605 -30.24 3.92 -10.98
CA LEU A 605 -30.40 4.44 -9.62
C LEU A 605 -30.82 5.90 -9.64
N GLU A 606 -31.90 6.24 -8.93
CA GLU A 606 -32.44 7.60 -8.90
C GLU A 606 -31.68 8.52 -7.91
N PHE A 607 -31.50 9.78 -8.31
CA PHE A 607 -30.88 10.80 -7.47
C PHE A 607 -31.71 12.07 -7.38
N GLU A 608 -31.52 12.80 -6.28
CA GLU A 608 -32.01 14.16 -6.11
C GLU A 608 -30.84 15.13 -6.06
N TYR A 609 -31.03 16.36 -6.56
CA TYR A 609 -30.02 17.40 -6.38
C TYR A 609 -29.92 17.75 -4.89
N GLY A 610 -28.71 17.59 -4.34
CA GLY A 610 -28.48 17.63 -2.90
C GLY A 610 -28.01 16.31 -2.31
N ASP A 611 -28.27 15.18 -2.98
CA ASP A 611 -27.68 13.89 -2.61
C ASP A 611 -26.15 13.98 -2.63
N VAL A 612 -25.50 13.13 -1.84
CA VAL A 612 -24.04 13.08 -1.72
C VAL A 612 -23.53 11.72 -2.15
N VAL A 613 -22.58 11.70 -3.06
CA VAL A 613 -21.85 10.50 -3.45
C VAL A 613 -20.53 10.46 -2.70
N LYS A 614 -20.35 9.45 -1.86
CA LYS A 614 -19.08 9.09 -1.24
C LYS A 614 -18.40 8.03 -2.11
N VAL A 615 -17.17 8.31 -2.53
CA VAL A 615 -16.32 7.40 -3.29
C VAL A 615 -15.14 7.00 -2.45
N TYR A 616 -14.90 5.69 -2.33
CA TYR A 616 -13.63 5.17 -1.87
C TYR A 616 -12.82 4.65 -3.06
N HIS A 617 -11.52 4.90 -3.07
CA HIS A 617 -10.59 4.36 -4.05
C HIS A 617 -9.23 4.13 -3.39
N ALA A 618 -8.76 2.88 -3.37
CA ALA A 618 -7.52 2.48 -2.70
C ALA A 618 -6.28 3.21 -3.26
N GLU A 619 -6.33 3.57 -4.53
CA GLU A 619 -5.34 4.43 -5.21
C GLU A 619 -6.03 5.66 -5.79
N SER A 620 -6.41 6.62 -4.94
CA SER A 620 -7.29 7.73 -5.34
C SER A 620 -6.72 8.65 -6.42
N ASP A 621 -5.41 8.66 -6.66
CA ASP A 621 -4.80 9.27 -7.84
C ASP A 621 -5.16 8.57 -9.16
N ARG A 622 -5.91 7.47 -9.13
CA ARG A 622 -6.48 6.83 -10.32
C ARG A 622 -7.98 7.07 -10.48
N PHE A 623 -8.55 7.88 -9.60
CA PHE A 623 -9.93 8.31 -9.65
C PHE A 623 -10.03 9.75 -10.18
N ASN A 624 -10.81 9.94 -11.24
CA ASN A 624 -10.99 11.23 -11.92
C ASN A 624 -12.46 11.63 -11.92
N TRP A 625 -12.76 12.93 -11.94
CA TRP A 625 -14.12 13.42 -12.16
C TRP A 625 -14.16 14.54 -13.20
N TYR A 626 -15.26 14.56 -13.93
CA TYR A 626 -15.50 15.43 -15.08
C TYR A 626 -16.82 16.16 -14.90
N GLN A 627 -16.89 17.39 -15.44
CA GLN A 627 -18.13 18.15 -15.57
C GLN A 627 -18.25 18.70 -16.98
N ASN A 628 -19.38 18.42 -17.63
CA ASN A 628 -19.64 18.76 -19.02
C ASN A 628 -18.45 18.45 -19.96
N ASN A 629 -17.93 17.21 -19.88
CA ASN A 629 -16.73 16.71 -20.59
C ASN A 629 -15.38 17.33 -20.19
N ASN A 630 -15.35 18.34 -19.33
CA ASN A 630 -14.11 18.95 -18.87
C ASN A 630 -13.55 18.17 -17.68
N PHE A 631 -12.25 17.92 -17.69
CA PHE A 631 -11.56 17.36 -16.54
C PHE A 631 -11.54 18.38 -15.40
N ILE A 632 -12.11 18.02 -14.25
CA ILE A 632 -12.22 18.92 -13.09
C ILE A 632 -11.17 18.57 -12.04
N GLY A 633 -10.91 17.29 -11.81
CA GLY A 633 -9.88 16.88 -10.88
C GLY A 633 -9.67 15.37 -10.77
N GLN A 634 -8.70 15.04 -9.94
CA GLN A 634 -8.19 13.70 -9.66
C GLN A 634 -7.86 13.62 -8.17
N GLY A 635 -8.02 12.43 -7.57
CA GLY A 635 -7.65 12.21 -6.17
C GLY A 635 -6.13 12.25 -5.95
N ARG A 636 -5.70 12.14 -4.70
CA ARG A 636 -4.28 12.22 -4.31
C ARG A 636 -3.85 10.99 -3.52
N ALA A 637 -2.97 10.18 -4.11
CA ALA A 637 -2.42 8.98 -3.51
C ALA A 637 -1.93 9.21 -2.08
N LYS A 638 -2.30 8.31 -1.16
CA LYS A 638 -1.88 8.32 0.25
C LYS A 638 -2.27 9.57 1.05
N VAL A 639 -3.09 10.45 0.50
CA VAL A 639 -3.61 11.65 1.17
C VAL A 639 -5.09 11.47 1.49
N GLU A 640 -5.86 10.96 0.54
CA GLU A 640 -7.30 10.79 0.64
C GLU A 640 -7.71 9.48 -0.03
N GLU A 641 -8.30 8.56 0.70
CA GLU A 641 -8.88 7.32 0.14
C GLU A 641 -10.39 7.45 -0.06
N GLU A 642 -11.02 8.42 0.62
CA GLU A 642 -12.45 8.70 0.55
C GLU A 642 -12.67 10.14 0.07
N LEU A 643 -13.54 10.32 -0.92
CA LEU A 643 -13.89 11.58 -1.54
C LEU A 643 -15.41 11.74 -1.55
N LEU A 644 -15.92 12.95 -1.30
CA LEU A 644 -17.35 13.22 -1.29
C LEU A 644 -17.73 14.25 -2.36
N PHE A 645 -18.85 14.00 -3.03
CA PHE A 645 -19.37 14.81 -4.11
C PHE A 645 -20.85 15.11 -3.88
N LYS A 646 -21.21 16.39 -3.86
CA LYS A 646 -22.60 16.79 -3.92
C LYS A 646 -23.11 16.67 -5.36
N VAL A 647 -24.26 16.04 -5.54
CA VAL A 647 -24.94 15.97 -6.84
C VAL A 647 -25.69 17.28 -7.07
N THR A 648 -25.35 18.00 -8.13
CA THR A 648 -25.93 19.32 -8.48
C THR A 648 -26.32 19.39 -9.95
N GLU A 649 -27.00 20.46 -10.36
CA GLU A 649 -27.30 20.74 -11.77
C GLU A 649 -26.05 20.90 -12.65
N LYS A 650 -24.87 21.14 -12.05
CA LYS A 650 -23.59 21.25 -12.75
C LYS A 650 -22.77 19.95 -12.72
N GLY A 651 -23.34 18.88 -12.19
CA GLY A 651 -22.68 17.59 -12.01
C GLY A 651 -22.19 17.36 -10.58
N PHE A 652 -21.12 16.57 -10.45
CA PHE A 652 -20.49 16.21 -9.17
C PHE A 652 -19.62 17.35 -8.64
N GLU A 653 -20.02 18.02 -7.57
CA GLU A 653 -19.24 19.06 -6.91
C GLU A 653 -18.53 18.51 -5.66
N ARG A 654 -17.19 18.52 -5.65
CA ARG A 654 -16.39 18.03 -4.52
C ARG A 654 -16.73 18.81 -3.24
N MET A 655 -16.96 18.09 -2.15
CA MET A 655 -17.25 18.65 -0.84
C MET A 655 -16.00 18.65 0.05
N GLU A 656 -15.87 19.70 0.86
CA GLU A 656 -14.94 19.77 1.99
C GLU A 656 -15.69 19.47 3.29
N ALA A 657 -14.96 19.17 4.37
CA ALA A 657 -15.55 18.80 5.65
C ALA A 657 -16.51 19.87 6.21
N GLN A 658 -17.77 19.49 6.43
CA GLN A 658 -18.85 20.35 6.92
C GLN A 658 -18.98 20.26 8.44
N GLN A 659 -17.90 20.60 9.14
CA GLN A 659 -17.85 20.63 10.60
C GLN A 659 -17.12 21.88 11.09
N GLU A 660 -17.63 22.47 12.17
CA GLU A 660 -16.95 23.53 12.91
C GLU A 660 -16.16 22.89 14.05
N VAL A 661 -14.83 23.07 14.02
CA VAL A 661 -13.92 22.56 15.05
C VAL A 661 -13.32 23.74 15.78
N THR A 662 -13.64 23.86 17.07
CA THR A 662 -13.03 24.86 17.96
C THR A 662 -11.93 24.19 18.77
N VAL A 663 -10.72 24.76 18.72
CA VAL A 663 -9.55 24.26 19.43
C VAL A 663 -9.67 24.56 20.93
N VAL A 664 -9.42 23.57 21.77
CA VAL A 664 -9.37 23.70 23.24
C VAL A 664 -7.94 23.39 23.71
N PRO A 665 -7.09 24.42 23.92
CA PRO A 665 -5.72 24.20 24.39
C PRO A 665 -5.69 23.49 25.75
N GLN A 666 -4.77 22.54 25.90
CA GLN A 666 -4.63 21.75 27.12
C GLN A 666 -3.31 22.02 27.83
N LYS A 667 -3.31 21.88 29.16
CA LYS A 667 -2.09 21.93 29.99
C LYS A 667 -1.97 20.66 30.80
N VAL A 668 -0.81 20.02 30.75
CA VAL A 668 -0.54 18.76 31.47
C VAL A 668 0.78 18.83 32.21
N VAL A 669 0.91 18.02 33.26
CA VAL A 669 2.15 17.91 34.02
C VAL A 669 3.08 16.91 33.34
N ILE A 670 4.38 17.21 33.31
CA ILE A 670 5.40 16.31 32.75
C ILE A 670 5.33 14.91 33.38
N GLY A 671 5.33 13.89 32.51
CA GLY A 671 5.21 12.49 32.90
C GLY A 671 3.78 11.95 32.95
N THR A 672 2.77 12.80 32.76
CA THR A 672 1.36 12.36 32.69
C THR A 672 1.22 11.25 31.65
N ASP A 673 0.59 10.14 32.02
CA ASP A 673 0.32 9.03 31.11
C ASP A 673 -0.52 9.49 29.90
N ALA A 674 0.05 9.40 28.70
CA ALA A 674 -0.59 9.86 27.48
C ALA A 674 -1.86 9.06 27.15
N GLU A 675 -2.00 7.82 27.65
CA GLU A 675 -3.20 6.99 27.48
C GLU A 675 -4.41 7.54 28.25
N ARG A 676 -4.20 8.41 29.23
CA ARG A 676 -5.29 9.06 29.99
C ARG A 676 -5.80 10.33 29.33
N LEU A 677 -5.16 10.79 28.26
CA LEU A 677 -5.59 11.97 27.51
C LEU A 677 -6.63 11.56 26.47
N GLU A 678 -7.77 12.24 26.49
CA GLU A 678 -8.88 11.97 25.57
C GLU A 678 -8.94 13.06 24.50
N ALA A 679 -8.89 12.69 23.22
CA ALA A 679 -8.89 13.66 22.12
C ALA A 679 -10.10 14.60 22.11
N LYS A 680 -11.25 14.16 22.66
CA LYS A 680 -12.47 14.96 22.80
C LYS A 680 -12.30 16.17 23.73
N ASP A 681 -11.32 16.15 24.62
CA ASP A 681 -11.06 17.27 25.53
C ASP A 681 -10.24 18.38 24.84
N PHE A 682 -9.64 18.08 23.68
CA PHE A 682 -8.77 18.99 22.93
C PHE A 682 -9.53 19.78 21.85
N VAL A 683 -10.75 19.38 21.51
CA VAL A 683 -11.57 20.05 20.50
C VAL A 683 -13.05 20.02 20.86
N GLN A 684 -13.77 21.07 20.50
CA GLN A 684 -15.23 21.06 20.48
C GLN A 684 -15.70 21.02 19.02
N VAL A 685 -16.49 20.01 18.67
CA VAL A 685 -17.00 19.80 17.30
C VAL A 685 -18.50 20.04 17.25
N LYS A 686 -18.93 20.82 16.27
CA LYS A 686 -20.34 21.00 15.91
C LYS A 686 -20.60 20.38 14.54
N ASP A 687 -21.72 19.67 14.41
CA ASP A 687 -22.12 18.94 13.21
C ASP A 687 -21.12 17.83 12.78
N GLY A 688 -20.38 17.29 13.74
CA GLY A 688 -19.41 16.21 13.57
C GLY A 688 -19.04 15.53 14.90
N GLU A 689 -18.10 14.59 14.84
CA GLU A 689 -17.60 13.80 15.97
C GLU A 689 -16.07 13.72 15.99
N VAL A 690 -15.51 13.50 17.18
CA VAL A 690 -14.06 13.35 17.38
C VAL A 690 -13.68 11.87 17.19
N ILE A 691 -12.70 11.61 16.33
CA ILE A 691 -12.19 10.25 16.08
C ILE A 691 -11.11 9.90 17.11
N GLY A 692 -10.10 10.76 17.26
CA GLY A 692 -8.95 10.48 18.13
C GLY A 692 -7.74 11.37 17.83
N PHE A 693 -6.60 11.05 18.45
CA PHE A 693 -5.32 11.64 18.07
C PHE A 693 -4.74 10.93 16.85
N VAL A 694 -4.16 11.69 15.91
CA VAL A 694 -3.40 11.13 14.78
C VAL A 694 -2.12 10.45 15.28
N GLU A 695 -1.51 11.02 16.32
CA GLU A 695 -0.31 10.51 17.00
C GLU A 695 -0.42 10.74 18.52
N LYS A 696 0.11 9.83 19.33
CA LYS A 696 0.02 9.95 20.80
C LYS A 696 0.70 11.23 21.29
N PRO A 697 0.05 12.03 22.16
CA PRO A 697 0.66 13.21 22.74
C PRO A 697 1.96 12.88 23.49
N ASN A 698 3.01 13.70 23.31
CA ASN A 698 4.27 13.53 24.03
C ASN A 698 4.28 14.34 25.32
N THR A 699 4.04 13.70 26.46
CA THR A 699 4.01 14.34 27.79
C THR A 699 5.35 14.32 28.53
N THR A 700 6.44 13.83 27.91
CA THR A 700 7.75 13.69 28.56
C THR A 700 8.68 14.88 28.33
N LYS A 701 8.29 15.80 27.44
CA LYS A 701 9.06 17.00 27.08
C LYS A 701 8.33 18.27 27.51
N ILE A 702 8.99 19.12 28.30
CA ILE A 702 8.47 20.42 28.74
C ILE A 702 8.32 21.40 27.58
N GLY A 703 7.30 22.24 27.68
CA GLY A 703 7.04 23.38 26.80
C GLY A 703 5.75 23.24 25.98
N GLU A 704 5.47 24.26 25.19
CA GLU A 704 4.38 24.24 24.23
C GLU A 704 4.71 23.33 23.05
N GLN A 705 3.75 22.48 22.70
CA GLN A 705 3.77 21.62 21.53
C GLN A 705 2.40 21.59 20.88
N LYS A 706 2.31 20.96 19.70
CA LYS A 706 1.05 20.78 18.98
C LYS A 706 0.74 19.30 18.90
N VAL A 707 -0.50 18.94 19.20
CA VAL A 707 -1.05 17.60 18.99
C VAL A 707 -2.06 17.65 17.84
N LYS A 708 -2.20 16.56 17.09
CA LYS A 708 -3.11 16.48 15.96
C LYS A 708 -4.34 15.67 16.34
N VAL A 709 -5.51 16.29 16.27
CA VAL A 709 -6.80 15.65 16.53
C VAL A 709 -7.55 15.46 15.22
N GLU A 710 -8.01 14.25 14.96
CA GLU A 710 -8.85 13.91 13.81
C GLU A 710 -10.33 13.93 14.20
N THR A 711 -11.14 14.54 13.33
CA THR A 711 -12.60 14.71 13.51
C THR A 711 -13.29 14.35 12.20
N LYS A 712 -14.56 13.93 12.22
CA LYS A 712 -15.37 13.71 11.01
C LYS A 712 -16.75 14.38 11.09
N ASP A 713 -17.25 14.86 9.96
CA ASP A 713 -18.62 15.36 9.87
C ASP A 713 -19.65 14.23 9.69
N ARG A 714 -20.94 14.59 9.62
CA ARG A 714 -22.07 13.64 9.41
C ARG A 714 -22.00 12.82 8.11
N PHE A 715 -21.24 13.27 7.11
CA PHE A 715 -21.06 12.55 5.85
C PHE A 715 -19.77 11.71 5.85
N GLY A 716 -18.95 11.84 6.89
CA GLY A 716 -17.68 11.14 7.05
C GLY A 716 -16.45 11.91 6.59
N ASN A 717 -16.56 13.19 6.19
CA ASN A 717 -15.39 13.98 5.80
C ASN A 717 -14.47 14.20 7.01
N LYS A 718 -13.24 13.69 6.93
CA LYS A 718 -12.26 13.83 8.00
C LYS A 718 -11.56 15.19 7.94
N LYS A 719 -11.23 15.73 9.11
CA LYS A 719 -10.44 16.96 9.28
C LYS A 719 -9.47 16.78 10.42
N VAL A 720 -8.19 17.07 10.15
CA VAL A 720 -7.13 17.10 11.15
C VAL A 720 -6.91 18.53 11.63
N THR A 721 -6.97 18.74 12.94
CA THR A 721 -6.77 20.05 13.57
C THR A 721 -5.59 19.98 14.53
N GLU A 722 -4.65 20.93 14.41
CA GLU A 722 -3.55 21.09 15.35
C GLU A 722 -4.01 21.84 16.60
N VAL A 723 -3.85 21.22 17.77
CA VAL A 723 -4.24 21.77 19.07
C VAL A 723 -3.00 22.01 19.92
N PRO A 724 -2.84 23.19 20.57
CA PRO A 724 -1.75 23.43 21.50
C PRO A 724 -1.87 22.57 22.78
N LEU A 725 -0.75 21.98 23.19
CA LEU A 725 -0.57 21.28 24.45
C LEU A 725 0.65 21.88 25.16
N GLU A 726 0.47 22.41 26.36
CA GLU A 726 1.59 22.89 27.20
C GLU A 726 1.93 21.84 28.26
N VAL A 727 3.16 21.31 28.21
CA VAL A 727 3.67 20.41 29.24
C VAL A 727 4.48 21.21 30.26
N MET A 728 4.01 21.21 31.50
CA MET A 728 4.55 22.02 32.59
C MET A 728 5.24 21.15 33.64
N TYR A 729 6.15 21.75 34.43
CA TYR A 729 6.61 21.09 35.64
C TYR A 729 5.47 21.02 36.66
N GLY A 730 5.38 19.91 37.38
CA GLY A 730 4.50 19.79 38.52
C GLY A 730 5.27 20.08 39.80
N ASP A 731 4.97 19.30 40.82
CA ASP A 731 5.80 19.18 42.00
C ASP A 731 6.92 18.17 41.69
N SER A 732 8.06 18.69 41.23
CA SER A 732 9.05 17.90 40.48
C SER A 732 10.50 18.12 40.95
N LEU A 733 11.30 17.05 40.93
CA LEU A 733 12.75 17.05 41.02
C LEU A 733 13.34 16.83 39.62
N VAL A 734 14.18 17.75 39.15
CA VAL A 734 14.76 17.76 37.81
C VAL A 734 16.25 17.44 37.89
N PHE A 735 16.63 16.31 37.31
CA PHE A 735 18.00 15.82 37.24
C PHE A 735 18.64 16.23 35.93
N GLN A 736 19.65 17.09 35.98
CA GLN A 736 20.42 17.49 34.80
C GLN A 736 21.78 16.80 34.76
N GLY A 737 22.12 16.26 33.60
CA GLY A 737 23.39 15.57 33.37
C GLY A 737 24.36 16.42 32.56
N ASP A 738 25.12 15.77 31.69
CA ASP A 738 26.09 16.43 30.80
C ASP A 738 25.48 17.59 30.00
N GLY A 739 26.23 18.69 29.91
CA GLY A 739 25.81 19.91 29.20
C GLY A 739 24.56 20.60 29.78
N ASN A 740 24.23 20.39 31.06
CA ASN A 740 23.00 20.87 31.71
C ASN A 740 21.70 20.37 31.08
N LYS A 741 21.76 19.27 30.32
CA LYS A 741 20.58 18.64 29.72
C LYS A 741 19.81 17.87 30.78
N THR A 742 18.49 18.08 30.84
CA THR A 742 17.62 17.27 31.70
C THR A 742 17.68 15.80 31.25
N ARG A 743 17.94 14.91 32.20
CA ARG A 743 17.98 13.45 31.99
C ARG A 743 16.72 12.79 32.52
N SER A 744 16.26 13.23 33.68
CA SER A 744 15.02 12.74 34.28
C SER A 744 14.33 13.85 35.05
N VAL A 745 13.01 13.82 35.06
CA VAL A 745 12.16 14.63 35.93
C VAL A 745 11.29 13.69 36.75
N VAL A 746 11.41 13.74 38.07
CA VAL A 746 10.61 12.96 39.01
C VAL A 746 9.52 13.84 39.57
N THR A 747 8.26 13.52 39.30
CA THR A 747 7.07 14.29 39.70
C THR A 747 6.24 13.49 40.70
N ALA A 748 5.72 14.17 41.72
CA ALA A 748 4.73 13.59 42.63
C ALA A 748 3.31 13.77 42.06
N ASP A 749 2.65 12.67 41.67
CA ASP A 749 1.22 12.69 41.32
C ASP A 749 0.40 12.68 42.62
N HIS A 750 -0.11 13.85 42.99
CA HIS A 750 -0.91 14.02 44.20
C HIS A 750 -2.32 13.39 44.12
N ASN A 751 -2.84 13.10 42.93
CA ASN A 751 -4.14 12.46 42.74
C ASN A 751 -4.03 10.96 42.97
N THR A 752 -3.02 10.32 42.39
CA THR A 752 -2.82 8.87 42.55
C THR A 752 -1.91 8.50 43.71
N LYS A 753 -1.25 9.47 44.35
CA LYS A 753 -0.19 9.27 45.37
C LYS A 753 0.96 8.40 44.89
N LYS A 754 1.37 8.57 43.64
CA LYS A 754 2.47 7.83 43.00
C LYS A 754 3.53 8.76 42.44
N LEU A 755 4.77 8.31 42.39
CA LEU A 755 5.84 8.99 41.68
C LEU A 755 5.77 8.67 40.18
N GLN A 756 6.11 9.66 39.36
CA GLN A 756 6.31 9.53 37.93
C GLN A 756 7.69 10.07 37.58
N ALA A 757 8.36 9.47 36.61
CA ALA A 757 9.71 9.81 36.20
C ALA A 757 9.84 9.74 34.67
N THR A 758 10.47 10.75 34.08
CA THR A 758 10.83 10.75 32.65
C THR A 758 12.25 10.26 32.43
N PHE A 759 12.60 9.86 31.21
CA PHE A 759 13.96 9.49 30.84
C PHE A 759 14.39 10.06 29.49
N THR A 760 15.68 9.94 29.20
CA THR A 760 16.25 10.18 27.88
C THR A 760 17.18 9.04 27.50
N ASP A 761 17.25 8.70 26.21
CA ASP A 761 18.16 7.66 25.67
C ASP A 761 19.63 8.05 25.68
N SER A 762 19.94 9.28 26.10
CA SER A 762 21.30 9.76 26.23
C SER A 762 21.89 9.36 27.57
N LYS A 763 23.19 9.04 27.55
CA LYS A 763 23.99 8.85 28.76
C LYS A 763 23.82 10.03 29.72
N VAL A 764 23.68 9.73 31.01
CA VAL A 764 23.48 10.75 32.04
C VAL A 764 24.66 11.73 32.06
N HIS A 765 25.90 11.22 32.16
CA HIS A 765 27.12 12.02 32.09
C HIS A 765 28.35 11.26 31.57
N TYR A 766 28.94 11.72 30.46
CA TYR A 766 30.00 10.99 29.75
C TYR A 766 31.36 10.89 30.46
N ARG A 767 31.64 11.69 31.50
CA ARG A 767 32.91 11.66 32.25
C ARG A 767 32.90 10.77 33.51
N PHE A 768 31.73 10.32 33.96
CA PHE A 768 31.58 9.52 35.18
C PHE A 768 31.43 8.05 34.78
N GLU A 769 32.55 7.42 34.43
CA GLU A 769 32.60 6.04 34.00
C GLU A 769 32.62 5.09 35.21
N ASN A 770 31.65 4.17 35.28
CA ASN A 770 31.44 3.26 36.41
C ASN A 770 31.27 3.99 37.76
N GLU A 771 30.85 5.26 37.72
CA GLU A 771 30.61 6.09 38.89
C GLU A 771 29.14 6.48 38.95
N LYS A 772 28.55 6.32 40.15
CA LYS A 772 27.18 6.77 40.44
C LYS A 772 27.08 8.29 40.20
N TYR A 773 26.15 8.70 39.36
CA TYR A 773 25.93 10.12 39.06
C TYR A 773 24.66 10.69 39.68
N MET A 774 23.57 9.92 39.69
CA MET A 774 22.31 10.32 40.31
C MET A 774 21.62 9.15 41.01
N GLY A 775 20.76 9.43 41.96
CA GLY A 775 19.97 8.39 42.63
C GLY A 775 18.93 8.94 43.59
N ILE A 776 17.97 8.08 43.94
CA ILE A 776 16.91 8.36 44.91
C ILE A 776 16.83 7.19 45.89
N THR A 777 16.76 7.52 47.18
CA THR A 777 16.27 6.62 48.22
C THR A 777 15.01 7.20 48.83
N LEU A 778 13.89 6.49 48.74
CA LEU A 778 12.62 6.84 49.37
C LEU A 778 12.53 6.13 50.73
N TYR A 779 12.30 6.90 51.79
CA TYR A 779 12.05 6.44 53.15
C TYR A 779 10.60 6.67 53.55
N ASP A 780 10.04 5.76 54.34
CA ASP A 780 8.81 6.02 55.07
C ASP A 780 9.03 7.04 56.21
N GLN A 781 7.95 7.47 56.86
CA GLN A 781 7.98 8.43 57.97
C GLN A 781 8.82 7.98 59.18
N ASN A 782 9.05 6.67 59.32
CA ASN A 782 9.81 6.06 60.40
C ASN A 782 11.31 5.92 60.07
N GLY A 783 11.70 6.11 58.81
CA GLY A 783 13.07 5.96 58.33
C GLY A 783 13.36 4.60 57.69
N ASN A 784 12.36 3.78 57.41
CA ASN A 784 12.55 2.52 56.68
C ASN A 784 12.63 2.78 55.17
N GLU A 785 13.56 2.12 54.48
CA GLU A 785 13.70 2.24 53.04
C GLU A 785 12.53 1.58 52.28
N LYS A 786 11.85 2.35 51.44
CA LYS A 786 10.80 1.89 50.53
C LYS A 786 11.37 1.53 49.15
N LYS A 787 12.30 2.33 48.65
CA LYS A 787 12.89 2.15 47.31
C LYS A 787 14.27 2.80 47.24
N VAL A 788 15.25 2.11 46.65
CA VAL A 788 16.61 2.61 46.42
C VAL A 788 16.96 2.44 44.95
N ILE A 789 17.36 3.51 44.28
CA ILE A 789 17.70 3.50 42.86
C ILE A 789 18.89 4.44 42.63
N SER A 790 19.81 4.02 41.76
CA SER A 790 20.93 4.83 41.31
C SER A 790 21.25 4.56 39.85
N VAL A 791 21.86 5.55 39.20
CA VAL A 791 22.30 5.48 37.81
C VAL A 791 23.74 5.94 37.73
N GLU A 792 24.54 5.20 36.99
CA GLU A 792 25.92 5.56 36.68
C GLU A 792 25.99 6.58 35.54
N GLY A 793 27.06 7.37 35.46
CA GLY A 793 27.19 8.40 34.42
C GLY A 793 27.07 7.87 32.98
N GLN A 794 27.54 6.65 32.71
CA GLN A 794 27.49 6.06 31.36
C GLN A 794 26.16 5.40 31.00
N GLU A 795 25.25 5.25 31.95
CA GLU A 795 23.92 4.68 31.73
C GLU A 795 22.94 5.74 31.21
N THR A 796 21.85 5.29 30.60
CA THR A 796 20.67 6.14 30.35
C THR A 796 19.83 6.22 31.62
N SER A 797 18.94 7.21 31.72
CA SER A 797 18.02 7.33 32.86
C SER A 797 16.76 6.48 32.71
N GLU A 798 16.73 5.53 31.77
CA GLU A 798 15.57 4.69 31.46
C GLU A 798 15.21 3.78 32.64
N SER A 799 16.15 2.95 33.08
CA SER A 799 15.99 2.07 34.27
C SER A 799 15.59 2.85 35.52
N PHE A 800 16.07 4.09 35.67
CA PHE A 800 15.68 4.97 36.77
C PHE A 800 14.22 5.38 36.72
N ALA A 801 13.73 5.74 35.52
CA ALA A 801 12.34 6.10 35.33
C ALA A 801 11.41 4.89 35.50
N GLU A 802 11.74 3.75 34.88
CA GLU A 802 10.96 2.51 34.98
C GLU A 802 10.78 2.06 36.43
N GLN A 803 11.82 2.15 37.24
CA GLN A 803 11.77 1.71 38.63
C GLN A 803 11.06 2.69 39.57
N LEU A 804 10.95 3.98 39.20
CA LEU A 804 10.22 4.99 39.97
C LEU A 804 8.77 5.13 39.55
N ASN A 805 8.45 4.87 38.28
CA ASN A 805 7.11 5.03 37.74
C ASN A 805 6.12 4.11 38.48
N GLY A 806 5.15 4.73 39.14
CA GLY A 806 4.09 4.04 39.86
C GLY A 806 4.41 3.70 41.31
N VAL A 807 5.59 4.09 41.83
CA VAL A 807 5.94 3.90 43.25
C VAL A 807 5.04 4.75 44.14
N ASP A 808 4.34 4.11 45.08
CA ASP A 808 3.44 4.78 46.02
C ASP A 808 4.20 5.62 47.06
N PHE A 809 3.68 6.81 47.37
CA PHE A 809 4.16 7.66 48.46
C PHE A 809 3.04 8.06 49.41
N ALA A 810 3.40 8.29 50.68
CA ALA A 810 2.54 8.95 51.64
C ALA A 810 3.10 10.35 51.96
N TYR A 811 2.22 11.30 52.29
CA TYR A 811 2.71 12.58 52.80
C TYR A 811 3.47 12.38 54.10
N GLY A 812 4.65 12.98 54.20
CA GLY A 812 5.59 12.75 55.28
C GLY A 812 6.72 11.76 54.96
N ASP A 813 6.61 10.98 53.89
CA ASP A 813 7.74 10.21 53.36
C ASP A 813 8.90 11.15 52.98
N VAL A 814 10.13 10.65 53.08
CA VAL A 814 11.36 11.42 52.84
C VAL A 814 12.10 10.83 51.65
N ILE A 815 12.45 11.66 50.67
CA ILE A 815 13.32 11.31 49.56
C ILE A 815 14.72 11.85 49.83
N LYS A 816 15.69 10.95 49.93
CA LYS A 816 17.10 11.27 49.80
C LYS A 816 17.48 11.25 48.33
N VAL A 817 17.95 12.36 47.81
CA VAL A 817 18.44 12.53 46.44
C VAL A 817 19.96 12.58 46.47
N TYR A 818 20.59 11.69 45.71
CA TYR A 818 22.01 11.78 45.38
C TYR A 818 22.19 12.41 44.01
N HIS A 819 23.10 13.37 43.91
CA HIS A 819 23.54 13.92 42.63
C HIS A 819 25.03 14.31 42.73
N ALA A 820 25.88 13.70 41.90
CA ALA A 820 27.33 13.93 41.92
C ALA A 820 27.69 15.42 41.75
N GLU A 821 26.94 16.12 40.91
CA GLU A 821 27.00 17.58 40.70
C GLU A 821 25.69 18.26 41.16
N SER A 822 25.42 18.38 42.46
CA SER A 822 24.06 18.77 42.94
C SER A 822 23.55 20.15 42.51
N ASN A 823 24.41 21.05 42.02
CA ASN A 823 23.98 22.31 41.38
C ASN A 823 23.14 22.08 40.11
N ARG A 824 23.21 20.87 39.53
CA ARG A 824 22.42 20.39 38.39
C ARG A 824 21.14 19.66 38.80
N LEU A 825 20.87 19.50 40.10
CA LEU A 825 19.55 19.14 40.62
C LEU A 825 18.74 20.41 40.85
N LYS A 826 17.54 20.47 40.28
CA LYS A 826 16.57 21.57 40.47
C LYS A 826 15.26 21.01 40.99
N TRP A 827 14.47 21.79 41.72
CA TRP A 827 13.13 21.38 42.10
C TRP A 827 12.10 22.50 41.90
N TYR A 828 10.91 22.07 41.55
CA TYR A 828 9.78 22.90 41.17
C TYR A 828 8.58 22.54 42.03
N GLN A 829 7.74 23.53 42.29
CA GLN A 829 6.43 23.36 42.91
C GLN A 829 5.41 24.03 42.01
N LYS A 830 4.42 23.27 41.52
CA LYS A 830 3.38 23.77 40.60
C LYS A 830 3.92 24.63 39.44
N ASN A 831 4.96 24.15 38.76
CA ASN A 831 5.66 24.83 37.67
C ASN A 831 6.52 26.04 38.06
N GLU A 832 6.56 26.44 39.33
CA GLU A 832 7.43 27.50 39.82
C GLU A 832 8.78 26.93 40.28
N PHE A 833 9.88 27.57 39.87
CA PHE A 833 11.22 27.17 40.29
C PHE A 833 11.45 27.54 41.76
N VAL A 834 11.77 26.55 42.60
CA VAL A 834 11.94 26.75 44.04
C VAL A 834 13.41 26.83 44.44
N GLY A 835 14.27 26.01 43.84
CA GLY A 835 15.70 26.03 44.14
C GLY A 835 16.53 24.97 43.42
N ASN A 836 17.84 25.00 43.68
CA ASN A 836 18.83 24.03 43.18
C ASN A 836 19.90 23.70 44.24
N GLY A 837 20.62 22.59 44.04
CA GLY A 837 21.69 22.18 44.97
C GLY A 837 22.94 23.07 44.89
N LYS A 838 23.92 22.81 45.76
CA LYS A 838 25.13 23.64 45.94
C LYS A 838 26.43 22.96 45.47
N GLY A 839 26.36 22.09 44.47
CA GLY A 839 27.52 21.44 43.85
C GLY A 839 28.16 20.35 44.71
N ASN A 840 29.48 20.16 44.57
CA ASN A 840 30.19 19.02 45.19
C ASN A 840 30.22 19.03 46.73
N VAL A 841 29.79 20.12 47.37
CA VAL A 841 29.76 20.26 48.83
C VAL A 841 28.52 19.60 49.44
N GLU A 842 27.46 19.38 48.65
CA GLU A 842 26.17 18.87 49.11
C GLU A 842 25.61 17.88 48.08
N GLN A 843 26.27 16.73 47.91
CA GLN A 843 25.87 15.70 46.93
C GLN A 843 24.63 14.91 47.34
N GLU A 844 24.25 14.99 48.62
CA GLU A 844 23.06 14.34 49.17
C GLU A 844 22.11 15.41 49.72
N LEU A 845 20.86 15.38 49.26
CA LEU A 845 19.80 16.30 49.64
C LEU A 845 18.57 15.51 50.11
N TYR A 846 17.85 16.02 51.10
CA TYR A 846 16.67 15.36 51.66
C TYR A 846 15.43 16.20 51.41
N PHE A 847 14.35 15.58 50.93
CA PHE A 847 13.08 16.23 50.63
C PHE A 847 11.94 15.49 51.32
N LYS A 848 11.10 16.21 52.06
CA LYS A 848 9.83 15.70 52.56
C LYS A 848 8.77 15.82 51.47
N ILE A 849 8.01 14.76 51.23
CA ILE A 849 6.86 14.83 50.32
C ILE A 849 5.67 15.38 51.10
N THR A 850 5.11 16.49 50.63
CA THR A 850 3.96 17.19 51.25
C THR A 850 2.87 17.47 50.22
N GLU A 851 1.73 18.01 50.66
CA GLU A 851 0.67 18.50 49.76
C GLU A 851 1.14 19.63 48.83
N LYS A 852 2.26 20.27 49.15
CA LYS A 852 2.90 21.31 48.33
C LYS A 852 4.04 20.78 47.47
N GLY A 853 4.24 19.46 47.41
CA GLY A 853 5.33 18.84 46.69
C GLY A 853 6.54 18.50 47.55
N PHE A 854 7.73 18.55 46.93
CA PHE A 854 9.01 18.27 47.59
C PHE A 854 9.49 19.50 48.37
N GLU A 855 9.57 19.38 49.70
CA GLU A 855 10.10 20.41 50.60
C GLU A 855 11.48 19.98 51.12
N LYS A 856 12.52 20.78 50.89
CA LYS A 856 13.88 20.47 51.37
C LYS A 856 13.90 20.40 52.91
N LEU A 857 14.50 19.35 53.46
CA LEU A 857 14.71 19.15 54.89
C LEU A 857 16.14 19.55 55.29
N GLU A 858 16.24 20.35 56.35
CA GLU A 858 17.48 20.53 57.10
C GLU A 858 17.64 19.38 58.13
N SER A 859 18.86 19.20 58.67
CA SER A 859 19.14 18.10 59.60
C SER A 859 18.25 18.15 60.83
N LEU A 860 17.73 16.99 61.25
CA LEU A 860 16.79 16.88 62.37
C LEU A 860 17.47 16.66 63.73
N GLN A 861 18.81 16.66 63.78
CA GLN A 861 19.58 16.50 65.01
C GLN A 861 19.91 17.84 65.65
N GLU A 862 19.87 17.90 66.98
CA GLU A 862 20.40 19.01 67.77
C GLU A 862 21.78 18.61 68.30
N VAL A 863 22.81 19.39 67.98
CA VAL A 863 24.19 19.14 68.41
C VAL A 863 24.68 20.30 69.28
N THR A 864 25.09 19.99 70.51
CA THR A 864 25.70 20.96 71.42
C THR A 864 27.19 20.65 71.59
N ALA A 865 28.06 21.64 71.37
CA ALA A 865 29.50 21.49 71.57
C ALA A 865 29.84 21.44 73.07
N VAL A 866 30.71 20.50 73.46
CA VAL A 866 31.18 20.30 74.84
C VAL A 866 32.69 20.58 74.89
N PRO A 867 33.11 21.77 75.37
CA PRO A 867 34.52 22.13 75.49
C PRO A 867 35.30 21.12 76.35
N GLN A 868 36.55 20.82 75.96
CA GLN A 868 37.41 19.87 76.68
C GLN A 868 38.72 20.54 77.15
N LYS A 869 39.26 20.06 78.27
CA LYS A 869 40.61 20.45 78.75
C LYS A 869 41.50 19.22 78.79
N VAL A 870 42.70 19.31 78.23
CA VAL A 870 43.67 18.20 78.19
C VAL A 870 45.04 18.69 78.63
N THR A 871 45.88 17.80 79.15
CA THR A 871 47.26 18.12 79.52
C THR A 871 48.17 17.99 78.30
N ILE A 872 49.18 18.85 78.19
CA ILE A 872 50.17 18.80 77.12
C ILE A 872 50.82 17.40 77.01
N GLY A 873 50.86 16.87 75.80
CA GLY A 873 51.38 15.51 75.54
C GLY A 873 50.38 14.37 75.68
N THR A 874 49.10 14.64 75.92
CA THR A 874 48.04 13.60 75.88
C THR A 874 47.95 13.01 74.47
N GLU A 875 48.02 11.68 74.32
CA GLU A 875 47.90 11.03 73.01
C GLU A 875 46.52 11.29 72.38
N ALA A 876 46.50 11.81 71.15
CA ALA A 876 45.26 12.16 70.44
C ALA A 876 44.32 10.97 70.23
N GLU A 877 44.86 9.74 70.20
CA GLU A 877 44.10 8.48 70.06
C GLU A 877 43.27 8.12 71.28
N LYS A 878 43.55 8.71 72.44
CA LYS A 878 42.77 8.51 73.67
C LYS A 878 41.60 9.49 73.79
N LEU A 879 41.47 10.44 72.85
CA LEU A 879 40.34 11.37 72.82
C LEU A 879 39.17 10.73 72.07
N ASP A 880 38.02 10.61 72.73
CA ASP A 880 36.78 10.13 72.13
C ASP A 880 35.92 11.32 71.67
N ALA A 881 35.59 11.39 70.38
CA ALA A 881 34.75 12.43 69.80
C ALA A 881 33.37 12.54 70.46
N LYS A 882 32.86 11.45 71.07
CA LYS A 882 31.60 11.45 71.82
C LYS A 882 31.64 12.37 73.05
N ASN A 883 32.82 12.64 73.59
CA ASN A 883 32.96 13.54 74.74
C ASN A 883 32.94 15.02 74.32
N PHE A 884 33.05 15.32 73.02
CA PHE A 884 33.14 16.69 72.49
C PHE A 884 31.79 17.24 72.04
N VAL A 885 30.76 16.40 71.89
CA VAL A 885 29.42 16.84 71.49
C VAL A 885 28.33 16.06 72.22
N GLN A 886 27.21 16.72 72.48
CA GLN A 886 25.96 16.07 72.90
C GLN A 886 24.97 16.13 71.74
N VAL A 887 24.49 14.97 71.30
CA VAL A 887 23.57 14.86 70.15
C VAL A 887 22.21 14.34 70.61
N LYS A 888 21.14 15.02 70.18
CA LYS A 888 19.74 14.59 70.37
C LYS A 888 19.10 14.37 69.00
N GLY A 889 18.50 13.20 68.79
CA GLY A 889 17.90 12.83 67.50
C GLY A 889 18.88 12.33 66.44
N GLY A 890 20.14 12.05 66.82
CA GLY A 890 21.20 11.57 65.93
C GLY A 890 22.32 10.84 66.69
N GLU A 891 23.38 10.48 65.99
CA GLU A 891 24.57 9.81 66.53
C GLU A 891 25.88 10.48 66.11
N VAL A 892 26.93 10.31 66.93
CA VAL A 892 28.27 10.85 66.67
C VAL A 892 29.03 9.91 65.73
N VAL A 893 29.54 10.43 64.62
CA VAL A 893 30.34 9.68 63.64
C VAL A 893 31.81 9.64 64.06
N GLY A 894 32.41 10.79 64.41
CA GLY A 894 33.81 10.88 64.82
C GLY A 894 34.44 12.26 64.60
N PHE A 895 35.74 12.39 64.83
CA PHE A 895 36.48 13.59 64.45
C PHE A 895 36.69 13.65 62.93
N VAL A 896 36.52 14.83 62.34
CA VAL A 896 36.88 15.07 60.94
C VAL A 896 38.40 15.00 60.75
N GLU A 897 39.17 15.50 61.74
CA GLU A 897 40.65 15.47 61.79
C GLU A 897 41.13 15.22 63.24
N LYS A 898 42.25 14.51 63.45
CA LYS A 898 42.78 14.18 64.79
C LYS A 898 43.19 15.46 65.58
N PRO A 899 42.84 15.61 66.87
CA PRO A 899 43.26 16.76 67.69
C PRO A 899 44.77 16.83 67.93
N SER A 900 45.36 18.03 68.02
CA SER A 900 46.75 18.24 68.43
C SER A 900 46.84 18.54 69.93
N THR A 901 47.83 18.02 70.66
CA THR A 901 47.98 18.23 72.11
C THR A 901 49.38 18.69 72.52
N THR A 902 50.20 19.10 71.54
CA THR A 902 51.63 19.41 71.73
C THR A 902 51.92 20.90 71.96
N LYS A 903 50.90 21.76 71.83
CA LYS A 903 50.97 23.21 72.05
C LYS A 903 49.99 23.62 73.14
N ILE A 904 50.43 24.46 74.07
CA ILE A 904 49.59 25.04 75.12
C ILE A 904 48.61 26.06 74.53
N GLY A 905 47.39 26.12 75.07
CA GLY A 905 46.38 27.11 74.75
C GLY A 905 45.08 26.54 74.17
N GLU A 906 44.13 27.42 73.89
CA GLU A 906 42.85 27.09 73.25
C GLU A 906 43.00 26.86 71.75
N GLN A 907 42.28 25.86 71.24
CA GLN A 907 42.19 25.49 69.83
C GLN A 907 40.84 24.85 69.54
N LYS A 908 40.53 24.56 68.28
CA LYS A 908 39.25 23.97 67.85
C LYS A 908 39.45 22.63 67.15
N VAL A 909 38.52 21.70 67.37
CA VAL A 909 38.42 20.40 66.69
C VAL A 909 37.05 20.26 66.03
N LYS A 910 36.95 19.47 64.96
CA LYS A 910 35.70 19.28 64.20
C LYS A 910 35.14 17.88 64.44
N VAL A 911 33.87 17.78 64.83
CA VAL A 911 33.15 16.52 65.08
C VAL A 911 31.99 16.38 64.11
N GLU A 912 31.88 15.23 63.44
CA GLU A 912 30.78 14.88 62.53
C GLU A 912 29.71 14.04 63.26
N THR A 913 28.44 14.33 62.98
CA THR A 913 27.24 13.70 63.55
C THR A 913 26.22 13.42 62.45
N LYS A 914 25.29 12.47 62.62
CA LYS A 914 24.21 12.20 61.66
C LYS A 914 22.85 11.90 62.30
N ASP A 915 21.77 12.31 61.66
CA ASP A 915 20.39 12.03 62.10
C ASP A 915 19.88 10.63 61.65
N ARG A 916 18.63 10.29 62.02
CA ARG A 916 17.99 9.00 61.71
C ARG A 916 17.81 8.70 60.21
N PHE A 917 17.86 9.72 59.35
CA PHE A 917 17.78 9.56 57.90
C PHE A 917 19.18 9.61 57.25
N GLY A 918 20.23 9.76 58.06
CA GLY A 918 21.62 9.82 57.62
C GLY A 918 22.11 11.22 57.24
N ASN A 919 21.34 12.29 57.52
CA ASN A 919 21.77 13.66 57.23
C ASN A 919 22.86 14.09 58.22
N LYS A 920 24.03 14.50 57.69
CA LYS A 920 25.25 14.77 58.47
C LYS A 920 25.38 16.24 58.89
N THR A 921 26.01 16.50 60.04
CA THR A 921 26.32 17.85 60.54
C THR A 921 27.70 17.87 61.18
N ILE A 922 28.51 18.90 60.84
CA ILE A 922 29.85 19.12 61.41
C ILE A 922 29.77 20.24 62.45
N THR A 923 30.27 19.98 63.66
CA THR A 923 30.32 20.94 64.77
C THR A 923 31.76 21.23 65.17
N GLU A 924 32.13 22.52 65.27
CA GLU A 924 33.41 22.94 65.84
C GLU A 924 33.34 22.99 67.36
N VAL A 925 34.28 22.34 68.04
CA VAL A 925 34.34 22.22 69.51
C VAL A 925 35.69 22.74 70.01
N PRO A 926 35.73 23.63 71.02
CA PRO A 926 36.98 24.12 71.60
C PRO A 926 37.66 23.08 72.51
N ILE A 927 38.99 23.01 72.46
CA ILE A 927 39.85 22.21 73.35
C ILE A 927 41.01 23.06 73.88
N GLU A 928 41.22 23.08 75.20
CA GLU A 928 42.29 23.82 75.88
C GLU A 928 43.40 22.86 76.34
N VAL A 929 44.64 23.10 75.92
CA VAL A 929 45.82 22.30 76.34
C VAL A 929 46.56 23.02 77.47
N THR A 930 46.75 22.36 78.60
CA THR A 930 47.28 22.92 79.85
C THR A 930 48.64 22.29 80.26
N TYR A 931 49.40 22.96 81.14
CA TYR A 931 50.74 22.53 81.57
C TYR A 931 50.76 21.33 82.52
N GLY A 932 49.68 21.07 83.28
CA GLY A 932 49.64 20.00 84.28
C GLY A 932 50.76 20.10 85.33
N ASP A 933 51.26 18.95 85.79
CA ASP A 933 52.46 18.85 86.64
C ASP A 933 53.70 18.71 85.75
N SER A 934 54.44 19.80 85.53
CA SER A 934 55.51 19.82 84.53
C SER A 934 56.71 20.68 84.89
N LEU A 935 57.86 20.33 84.31
CA LEU A 935 59.11 21.09 84.30
C LEU A 935 59.28 21.70 82.91
N VAL A 936 59.44 23.02 82.86
CA VAL A 936 59.60 23.78 81.63
C VAL A 936 61.05 24.28 81.58
N TYR A 937 61.78 23.76 80.58
CA TYR A 937 63.15 24.14 80.27
C TYR A 937 63.15 25.24 79.21
N GLN A 938 63.71 26.41 79.54
CA GLN A 938 63.82 27.53 78.60
C GLN A 938 65.26 27.76 78.15
N GLY A 939 65.44 27.95 76.85
CA GLY A 939 66.73 28.22 76.22
C GLY A 939 67.01 29.72 76.09
N VAL A 940 67.75 30.08 75.04
CA VAL A 940 68.02 31.48 74.68
C VAL A 940 66.71 32.29 74.59
N SER A 941 66.73 33.54 75.08
CA SER A 941 65.60 34.49 75.00
C SER A 941 64.31 34.02 75.69
N ASN A 942 64.41 33.17 76.72
CA ASN A 942 63.29 32.60 77.48
C ASN A 942 62.33 31.76 76.62
N VAL A 943 62.78 31.27 75.46
CA VAL A 943 61.97 30.38 74.61
C VAL A 943 61.93 29.00 75.24
N THR A 944 60.74 28.46 75.46
CA THR A 944 60.57 27.08 75.93
C THR A 944 61.13 26.10 74.91
N ARG A 945 62.07 25.26 75.34
CA ARG A 945 62.70 24.24 74.50
C ARG A 945 62.11 22.86 74.76
N SER A 946 61.86 22.54 76.01
CA SER A 946 61.22 21.27 76.40
C SER A 946 60.32 21.46 77.61
N ILE A 947 59.20 20.73 77.63
CA ILE A 947 58.31 20.63 78.79
C ILE A 947 58.22 19.16 79.16
N VAL A 948 58.78 18.78 80.31
CA VAL A 948 58.67 17.43 80.88
C VAL A 948 57.48 17.39 81.83
N THR A 949 56.47 16.63 81.48
CA THR A 949 55.18 16.53 82.18
C THR A 949 55.01 15.16 82.80
N LEU A 950 54.50 15.11 84.02
CA LEU A 950 54.14 13.87 84.70
C LEU A 950 52.75 13.45 84.24
N ASN A 951 52.68 12.35 83.49
CA ASN A 951 51.41 11.68 83.26
C ASN A 951 51.11 10.79 84.47
N HIS A 952 50.23 11.28 85.36
CA HIS A 952 49.85 10.58 86.59
C HIS A 952 49.06 9.29 86.35
N ASP A 953 48.28 9.22 85.27
CA ASP A 953 47.47 8.04 84.92
C ASP A 953 48.35 6.89 84.43
N GLU A 954 49.38 7.21 83.64
CA GLU A 954 50.31 6.22 83.08
C GLU A 954 51.55 5.99 83.94
N LYS A 955 51.77 6.84 84.94
CA LYS A 955 53.01 6.90 85.72
C LYS A 955 54.27 6.98 84.85
N LYS A 956 54.21 7.78 83.78
CA LYS A 956 55.29 8.00 82.83
C LYS A 956 55.52 9.48 82.58
N LEU A 957 56.76 9.82 82.23
CA LEU A 957 57.14 11.16 81.82
C LEU A 957 56.87 11.36 80.33
N HIS A 958 56.34 12.53 79.98
CA HIS A 958 56.23 12.99 78.60
C HIS A 958 56.99 14.30 78.43
N ALA A 959 57.83 14.40 77.42
CA ALA A 959 58.62 15.58 77.09
C ALA A 959 58.28 16.12 75.70
N THR A 960 58.01 17.42 75.62
CA THR A 960 57.96 18.13 74.33
C THR A 960 59.37 18.53 73.88
N PHE A 961 59.55 18.78 72.59
CA PHE A 961 60.80 19.34 72.07
C PHE A 961 60.56 20.44 71.05
N THR A 962 61.60 21.23 70.85
CA THR A 962 61.79 22.12 69.71
C THR A 962 63.03 21.67 68.92
N ASN A 963 63.02 21.93 67.61
CA ASN A 963 64.15 21.64 66.71
C ASN A 963 65.20 22.78 66.68
N ASP A 964 65.07 23.77 67.57
CA ASP A 964 66.02 24.87 67.67
C ASP A 964 67.14 24.55 68.65
N VAL A 965 68.30 25.18 68.46
CA VAL A 965 69.42 25.14 69.41
C VAL A 965 68.96 25.67 70.77
N ILE A 966 69.27 24.92 71.83
CA ILE A 966 68.86 25.23 73.21
C ILE A 966 69.45 26.58 73.65
N HIS A 967 70.78 26.73 73.60
CA HIS A 967 71.48 27.97 73.92
C HIS A 967 72.85 28.10 73.25
N TYR A 968 72.93 28.94 72.21
CA TYR A 968 74.12 29.07 71.34
C TYR A 968 75.42 29.58 72.01
N ARG A 969 75.38 30.12 73.23
CA ARG A 969 76.60 30.58 73.94
C ARG A 969 77.28 29.53 74.83
N PHE A 970 76.61 28.42 75.13
CA PHE A 970 77.15 27.33 75.94
C PHE A 970 77.64 26.26 74.97
N VAL A 971 78.94 26.29 74.67
CA VAL A 971 79.57 25.42 73.65
C VAL A 971 80.22 24.23 74.36
N ASN A 972 79.78 23.01 74.07
CA ASN A 972 80.21 21.77 74.74
C ASN A 972 80.01 21.81 76.27
N GLU A 973 79.01 22.56 76.71
CA GLU A 973 78.63 22.69 78.12
C GLU A 973 77.19 22.21 78.28
N GLN A 974 76.97 21.36 79.27
CA GLN A 974 75.64 20.91 79.66
C GLN A 974 74.76 22.11 80.01
N TYR A 975 73.60 22.20 79.37
CA TYR A 975 72.64 23.28 79.60
C TYR A 975 71.37 22.79 80.28
N LEU A 976 70.90 21.59 79.92
CA LEU A 976 69.77 20.91 80.54
C LEU A 976 70.23 19.61 81.19
N GLY A 977 69.64 19.26 82.31
CA GLY A 977 69.80 17.94 82.90
C GLY A 977 68.54 17.49 83.63
N PHE A 978 68.33 16.19 83.57
CA PHE A 978 67.24 15.50 84.23
C PHE A 978 67.77 14.14 84.68
N THR A 979 67.70 13.87 85.97
CA THR A 979 68.07 12.59 86.54
C THR A 979 67.00 12.13 87.49
N ILE A 980 66.49 10.92 87.32
CA ILE A 980 65.50 10.35 88.22
C ILE A 980 66.14 9.24 89.05
N TYR A 981 65.89 9.24 90.35
CA TYR A 981 66.35 8.28 91.34
C TYR A 981 65.15 7.55 91.92
N ASP A 982 65.31 6.26 92.20
CA ASP A 982 64.33 5.50 92.96
C ASP A 982 64.31 5.92 94.45
N GLN A 983 63.35 5.38 95.21
CA GLN A 983 63.20 5.68 96.64
C GLN A 983 64.40 5.24 97.50
N ASN A 984 65.28 4.36 97.01
CA ASN A 984 66.48 3.90 97.70
C ASN A 984 67.71 4.75 97.36
N GLY A 985 67.58 5.72 96.45
CA GLY A 985 68.65 6.59 95.98
C GLY A 985 69.44 6.02 94.79
N ASN A 986 68.99 4.93 94.16
CA ASN A 986 69.63 4.43 92.95
C ASN A 986 69.19 5.24 91.73
N GLU A 987 70.14 5.60 90.86
CA GLU A 987 69.83 6.29 89.62
C GLU A 987 69.03 5.39 88.66
N LYS A 988 67.82 5.81 88.29
CA LYS A 988 66.99 5.14 87.29
C LYS A 988 67.38 5.58 85.88
N LYS A 989 67.65 6.88 85.70
CA LYS A 989 68.02 7.45 84.39
C LYS A 989 68.63 8.83 84.55
N HIS A 990 69.78 9.05 83.92
CA HIS A 990 70.40 10.37 83.75
C HIS A 990 70.32 10.79 82.28
N ILE A 991 69.88 12.02 82.04
CA ILE A 991 69.71 12.62 80.73
C ILE A 991 70.23 14.04 80.80
N SER A 992 71.08 14.42 79.86
CA SER A 992 71.61 15.77 79.73
C SER A 992 71.55 16.21 78.28
N ALA A 993 71.59 17.52 78.07
CA ALA A 993 71.75 18.09 76.73
C ALA A 993 72.63 19.34 76.83
N ASP A 994 73.58 19.44 75.90
CA ASP A 994 74.49 20.57 75.79
C ASP A 994 73.79 21.77 75.14
N GLY A 995 74.30 22.97 75.42
CA GLY A 995 73.71 24.21 74.89
C GLY A 995 73.61 24.28 73.36
N GLN A 996 74.51 23.63 72.62
CA GLN A 996 74.47 23.60 71.14
C GLN A 996 73.50 22.56 70.55
N GLU A 997 72.94 21.66 71.37
CA GLU A 997 71.99 20.65 70.90
C GLU A 997 70.59 21.23 70.73
N THR A 998 69.71 20.46 70.07
CA THR A 998 68.27 20.70 70.15
C THR A 998 67.69 19.86 71.29
N SER A 999 66.59 20.32 71.86
CA SER A 999 65.87 19.56 72.91
C SER A 999 65.26 18.23 72.44
N LYS A 1000 65.38 17.86 71.17
CA LYS A 1000 64.77 16.66 70.60
C LYS A 1000 65.30 15.38 71.25
N ASN A 1001 66.62 15.18 71.27
CA ASN A 1001 67.23 13.99 71.87
C ASN A 1001 66.93 13.90 73.37
N PHE A 1002 66.97 15.05 74.06
CA PHE A 1002 66.56 15.16 75.46
C PHE A 1002 65.12 14.66 75.67
N ALA A 1003 64.17 15.15 74.87
CA ALA A 1003 62.77 14.77 75.01
C ALA A 1003 62.51 13.31 74.62
N GLU A 1004 63.13 12.81 73.55
CA GLU A 1004 63.03 11.41 73.13
C GLU A 1004 63.51 10.45 74.23
N GLN A 1005 64.57 10.82 74.95
CA GLN A 1005 65.05 10.02 76.08
C GLN A 1005 64.17 10.16 77.33
N VAL A 1006 63.58 11.32 77.59
CA VAL A 1006 62.66 11.49 78.73
C VAL A 1006 61.34 10.76 78.49
N ASN A 1007 60.82 10.82 77.26
CA ASN A 1007 59.53 10.25 76.87
C ASN A 1007 59.40 8.77 77.23
N GLY A 1008 58.31 8.42 77.91
CA GLY A 1008 58.00 7.06 78.32
C GLY A 1008 58.78 6.56 79.55
N THR A 1009 59.65 7.38 80.13
CA THR A 1009 60.39 7.00 81.34
C THR A 1009 59.41 6.83 82.51
N PRO A 1010 59.32 5.63 83.13
CA PRO A 1010 58.36 5.37 84.21
C PRO A 1010 58.83 5.98 85.53
N PHE A 1011 57.89 6.49 86.31
CA PHE A 1011 58.14 7.00 87.65
C PHE A 1011 57.22 6.34 88.68
N GLU A 1012 57.66 6.26 89.93
CA GLU A 1012 56.80 5.89 91.06
C GLU A 1012 56.68 7.06 92.03
N TYR A 1013 55.55 7.14 92.74
CA TYR A 1013 55.42 8.15 93.80
C TYR A 1013 56.42 7.87 94.91
N GLY A 1014 57.23 8.86 95.25
CA GLY A 1014 58.38 8.74 96.15
C GLY A 1014 59.72 8.83 95.44
N ASP A 1015 59.78 8.61 94.12
CA ASP A 1015 60.99 8.84 93.32
C ASP A 1015 61.44 10.30 93.41
N VAL A 1016 62.74 10.50 93.25
CA VAL A 1016 63.37 11.82 93.35
C VAL A 1016 63.92 12.22 91.99
N VAL A 1017 63.49 13.36 91.47
CA VAL A 1017 63.99 13.95 90.24
C VAL A 1017 64.94 15.08 90.55
N LYS A 1018 66.17 14.91 90.15
CA LYS A 1018 67.21 15.91 90.15
C LYS A 1018 67.24 16.59 88.78
N VAL A 1019 67.04 17.90 88.78
CA VAL A 1019 66.97 18.73 87.59
C VAL A 1019 68.17 19.66 87.58
N TYR A 1020 68.83 19.76 86.43
CA TYR A 1020 69.89 20.72 86.19
C TYR A 1020 69.49 21.71 85.10
N HIS A 1021 69.80 22.99 85.31
CA HIS A 1021 69.66 24.05 84.33
C HIS A 1021 70.82 25.04 84.49
N ALA A 1022 71.61 25.25 83.43
CA ALA A 1022 72.78 26.14 83.49
C ALA A 1022 72.41 27.60 83.84
N GLU A 1023 71.21 28.04 83.44
CA GLU A 1023 70.61 29.32 83.88
C GLU A 1023 69.38 29.08 84.78
N PRO A 1024 69.52 29.02 86.12
CA PRO A 1024 68.44 28.63 87.05
C PRO A 1024 67.12 29.40 86.87
N SER A 1025 67.22 30.69 86.57
CA SER A 1025 66.07 31.57 86.36
C SER A 1025 65.15 31.16 85.21
N ARG A 1026 65.63 30.28 84.31
CA ARG A 1026 64.92 29.80 83.12
C ARG A 1026 64.33 28.40 83.26
N LEU A 1027 64.52 27.74 84.41
CA LEU A 1027 63.75 26.57 84.78
C LEU A 1027 62.47 27.03 85.47
N LYS A 1028 61.32 26.62 84.93
CA LYS A 1028 60.02 26.81 85.58
C LYS A 1028 59.42 25.46 85.89
N TRP A 1029 58.60 25.38 86.92
CA TRP A 1029 57.78 24.19 87.13
C TRP A 1029 56.35 24.57 87.47
N TYR A 1030 55.44 23.71 87.06
CA TYR A 1030 54.02 23.85 87.25
C TYR A 1030 53.53 22.72 88.12
N LYS A 1031 52.69 23.06 89.09
CA LYS A 1031 51.93 22.11 89.89
C LYS A 1031 50.46 22.28 89.52
N LYS A 1032 49.83 21.25 88.96
CA LYS A 1032 48.44 21.30 88.49
C LYS A 1032 48.14 22.54 87.63
N ASN A 1033 49.00 22.84 86.66
CA ASN A 1033 48.93 24.00 85.75
C ASN A 1033 49.21 25.37 86.40
N GLU A 1034 49.51 25.45 87.70
CA GLU A 1034 49.91 26.69 88.38
C GLU A 1034 51.44 26.78 88.50
N LEU A 1035 52.01 27.92 88.07
CA LEU A 1035 53.44 28.17 88.18
C LEU A 1035 53.85 28.31 89.65
N ALA A 1036 54.84 27.53 90.08
CA ALA A 1036 55.34 27.56 91.45
C ALA A 1036 56.66 28.37 91.59
N GLU A 1037 57.11 28.57 92.85
CA GLU A 1037 58.21 29.47 93.20
C GLU A 1037 59.51 29.20 92.43
N GLN A 1038 60.17 30.27 91.99
CA GLN A 1038 61.42 30.21 91.22
C GLN A 1038 62.60 29.82 92.13
N VAL A 1039 63.39 28.83 91.71
CA VAL A 1039 64.57 28.38 92.48
C VAL A 1039 65.84 28.95 91.87
N ALA A 1040 66.68 29.55 92.71
CA ALA A 1040 67.91 30.23 92.30
C ALA A 1040 69.14 29.29 92.14
N SER A 1041 68.93 27.97 92.11
CA SER A 1041 69.99 26.96 92.04
C SER A 1041 70.07 26.31 90.67
N ALA A 1042 71.28 26.08 90.18
CA ALA A 1042 71.53 25.38 88.91
C ALA A 1042 71.12 23.91 88.98
N GLU A 1043 71.01 23.38 90.19
CA GLU A 1043 70.60 22.01 90.46
C GLU A 1043 69.49 22.02 91.51
N VAL A 1044 68.36 21.40 91.19
CA VAL A 1044 67.14 21.40 92.00
C VAL A 1044 66.59 19.99 92.11
N VAL A 1045 66.20 19.60 93.32
CA VAL A 1045 65.71 18.24 93.58
C VAL A 1045 64.22 18.28 93.93
N PHE A 1046 63.44 17.49 93.21
CA PHE A 1046 62.01 17.31 93.40
C PHE A 1046 61.72 15.89 93.85
N LYS A 1047 60.75 15.73 94.75
CA LYS A 1047 60.12 14.45 95.01
C LYS A 1047 58.85 14.35 94.17
N ILE A 1048 58.67 13.25 93.46
CA ILE A 1048 57.43 12.97 92.75
C ILE A 1048 56.40 12.47 93.77
N THR A 1049 55.27 13.15 93.87
CA THR A 1049 54.17 12.78 94.77
C THR A 1049 52.85 12.69 94.03
N GLN A 1050 51.82 12.13 94.67
CA GLN A 1050 50.46 12.17 94.14
C GLN A 1050 49.94 13.60 93.96
N SER A 1051 50.53 14.58 94.65
CA SER A 1051 50.13 15.98 94.56
C SER A 1051 50.83 16.73 93.42
N GLY A 1052 51.83 16.11 92.77
CA GLY A 1052 52.69 16.67 91.73
C GLY A 1052 54.17 16.63 92.13
N LEU A 1053 54.99 17.47 91.50
CA LEU A 1053 56.39 17.68 91.86
C LEU A 1053 56.51 18.55 93.12
N GLU A 1054 57.18 18.05 94.15
CA GLU A 1054 57.41 18.77 95.41
C GLU A 1054 58.90 19.05 95.61
N LEU A 1055 59.26 20.31 95.82
CA LEU A 1055 60.64 20.72 96.06
C LEU A 1055 61.18 20.13 97.37
N VAL A 1056 62.35 19.49 97.33
CA VAL A 1056 63.06 19.00 98.52
C VAL A 1056 63.91 20.15 99.09
N LYS A 1057 63.54 20.71 100.26
CA LYS A 1057 64.27 21.82 100.92
C LYS A 1057 65.40 21.29 101.83
N GLY A 1058 66.67 21.58 101.50
CA GLY A 1058 67.85 21.40 102.37
C GLY A 1058 68.96 20.48 101.84
N THR A 1059 69.90 21.05 101.08
CA THR A 1059 71.32 20.65 100.77
C THR A 1059 71.73 21.59 99.61
N LEU A 1060 72.66 22.55 99.62
CA LEU A 1060 73.97 22.75 100.29
C LEU A 1060 74.19 22.10 101.65
#